data_AF-A0A951L5F0-F1
#
_entry.id   AF-A0A951L5F0-F1
#
_cell.length_a   1.000
_cell.length_b   1.000
_cell.length_c   1.000
_cell.angle_alpha   90.00
_cell.angle_beta   90.00
_cell.angle_gamma   90.00
#
_symmetry.space_group_name_H-M   'P 1'
#
loop_
_entity.id
_entity.type
_entity.pdbx_description
1 polymer ?
#
loop_
_entity_poly.entity_id
_entity_poly.type
_entity_poly.pdbx_seq_one_letter_code
_entity_poly.pdbx_strand_id
1 'polypeptide(L)'
;MAKSESTARIPLRHLSVRVPWHDAGWDGTVCKFPRRNASCLALNRIGAAKDDALDEKYAGERLDNVPPRNAPPCFEERVNFLSPRAQQRMAHFAYSDTIADHSHFCDTPFRHPAYSAAATPFGWLLKERACGKDWKKGRIDSQSLAERYGIEARPEYEPEEPGWLKERPWIQGDRNQKALLNAFFDALQPERSLVFVYAKRTPLSDDEQWIIIGVGRVTSKDGIEEWDYDPPNHKGLRSYLWERSVCHSIRPDGSDGVLLPYHDLLRRCDADETFDPTAFMAFVPTEYRQEFSYASEHVSSATAIAVLLAVKAALAGYAERFGGDWSNQLKWIDQRYGELVTLRGPYPGLGAVLCAMGADHGYQLAFHCWDKAGENGDPWSVLATMVKNPKGLPADIKAQVTSVADIWKYLTGEKGKTRLAVSKLLARFELTTEQAERWWDQSARNNAELRIGEEEVTDRAILKNPYLIYECDRLQPGPIAFRTIDQGAFPEKAIADAHPLSDPSAMTGPVDGRRLRAATAAVLEAGASDGHTLLGRETLIAQLREMNLSPALPATDDQYEIYVDTLPPVMMACTLEDGKPAYQLDRLGVTRELIASTVRRRLKGKRHDVDVDWRKRLNRAFEKTPAPKGSLEDRRRNEKAAALRELAARFSVLIGAAGTGKTSLLRFLCEAEPIANRGVLLLAPTGKARVRLQRQTGVEARTIAQFLRPLRYREATQTYRVVGDVERSGAHKTVIVDEASMLTEEQLGALIDALSAVDRIILVGDPSQLPPIGAGRPFVDIVKLLRPQTFPVNRPRVGASYAELTIGSRQTGNQRQDLEFAELFSGRAAGPASDEVIGKLKEGNCGPHLRVCTWSAPSELAAKLPKVIAEELKLDPKDLEKSFAMKALGGVESNGYVYFNFSTSGPAADVWQVLSPIKGEAPGTIMLNRLIQRGFRAGMRKLAVPDDWRFAKIPKPMGADGIVYGDKVINLRNHRRRWVFPEEPNDGTVPLRYVANGEVGIVTGPFENGVARLVLNSSGSPCHRSLGTNTGTGQAIWTKTIAF
;
A
#
# COMPACT_ATOMS: atom_id res chain seq x y z
N MET A 1 -11.47 51.63 -10.32
CA MET A 1 -12.21 50.48 -9.75
C MET A 1 -11.21 49.34 -9.54
N ALA A 2 -10.64 49.26 -8.33
CA ALA A 2 -9.78 48.14 -7.96
C ALA A 2 -10.69 46.92 -7.74
N LYS A 3 -10.60 45.91 -8.63
CA LYS A 3 -11.08 44.57 -8.29
C LYS A 3 -10.20 44.11 -7.13
N SER A 4 -10.77 43.94 -5.93
CA SER A 4 -10.05 43.33 -4.82
C SER A 4 -9.55 41.97 -5.30
N GLU A 5 -8.24 41.75 -5.27
CA GLU A 5 -7.66 40.42 -5.41
C GLU A 5 -8.41 39.49 -4.44
N SER A 6 -9.14 38.51 -4.97
CA SER A 6 -9.86 37.54 -4.17
C SER A 6 -8.84 36.67 -3.44
N THR A 7 -8.52 37.02 -2.19
CA THR A 7 -7.66 36.22 -1.33
C THR A 7 -8.31 34.87 -1.08
N ALA A 8 -7.62 33.77 -1.41
CA ALA A 8 -8.10 32.41 -1.15
C ALA A 8 -8.53 32.26 0.32
N ARG A 9 -9.69 31.66 0.56
CA ARG A 9 -10.29 31.49 1.90
C ARG A 9 -9.94 30.14 2.47
N ILE A 10 -8.68 30.00 2.88
CA ILE A 10 -8.14 28.77 3.45
C ILE A 10 -7.87 29.02 4.94
N PRO A 11 -8.39 28.20 5.86
CA PRO A 11 -8.00 28.29 7.26
C PRO A 11 -6.50 28.02 7.39
N LEU A 12 -5.90 28.44 8.50
CA LEU A 12 -4.50 28.12 8.78
C LEU A 12 -4.26 26.61 8.64
N ARG A 13 -3.21 26.25 7.90
CA ARG A 13 -2.77 24.86 7.72
C ARG A 13 -1.34 24.67 8.20
N HIS A 14 -1.01 23.42 8.50
CA HIS A 14 0.35 22.96 8.76
C HIS A 14 0.89 22.32 7.47
N LEU A 15 2.18 21.99 7.46
CA LEU A 15 2.88 21.54 6.26
C LEU A 15 3.48 20.15 6.49
N SER A 16 3.25 19.20 5.60
CA SER A 16 4.08 18.00 5.50
C SER A 16 5.18 18.20 4.45
N VAL A 17 6.40 17.70 4.73
CA VAL A 17 7.52 17.73 3.78
C VAL A 17 8.21 16.37 3.73
N ARG A 18 8.26 15.80 2.53
CA ARG A 18 8.90 14.50 2.29
C ARG A 18 10.41 14.64 2.11
N VAL A 19 11.18 13.87 2.86
CA VAL A 19 12.64 13.78 2.68
C VAL A 19 13.06 12.33 2.43
N PRO A 20 14.15 12.08 1.69
CA PRO A 20 14.79 10.77 1.67
C PRO A 20 15.47 10.51 3.02
N TRP A 21 15.64 9.24 3.39
CA TRP A 21 16.57 8.89 4.45
C TRP A 21 18.01 9.32 4.09
N HIS A 22 18.75 9.86 5.06
CA HIS A 22 20.13 10.31 4.86
C HIS A 22 21.03 9.90 6.02
N ASP A 23 22.09 9.16 5.75
CA ASP A 23 22.97 8.60 6.79
C ASP A 23 23.77 9.67 7.55
N ALA A 24 23.94 10.86 6.97
CA ALA A 24 24.60 11.99 7.64
C ALA A 24 23.65 12.91 8.41
N GLY A 25 22.40 12.51 8.64
CA GLY A 25 21.46 13.29 9.45
C GLY A 25 20.98 14.58 8.79
N TRP A 26 20.86 14.58 7.47
CA TRP A 26 20.28 15.69 6.67
C TRP A 26 20.96 17.06 6.82
N ASP A 27 22.23 17.07 7.23
CA ASP A 27 23.04 18.25 7.56
C ASP A 27 23.51 19.09 6.35
N GLY A 28 23.01 18.79 5.14
CA GLY A 28 23.42 19.45 3.91
C GLY A 28 24.71 18.91 3.28
N THR A 29 25.16 17.71 3.69
CA THR A 29 26.27 16.99 3.05
C THR A 29 25.79 15.83 2.16
N VAL A 30 26.69 15.27 1.36
CA VAL A 30 26.51 13.97 0.72
C VAL A 30 26.65 12.87 1.79
N CYS A 31 25.85 11.81 1.71
CA CYS A 31 25.99 10.63 2.58
C CYS A 31 27.46 10.18 2.70
N LYS A 32 27.87 9.74 3.91
CA LYS A 32 29.20 9.17 4.13
C LYS A 32 29.41 7.84 3.38
N PHE A 33 28.35 7.05 3.24
CA PHE A 33 28.36 5.77 2.54
C PHE A 33 27.19 5.69 1.54
N PRO A 34 27.19 6.53 0.48
CA PRO A 34 26.03 6.73 -0.37
C PRO A 34 25.58 5.46 -1.11
N ARG A 35 26.48 4.47 -1.29
CA ARG A 35 26.15 3.16 -1.87
C ARG A 35 25.37 2.24 -0.95
N ARG A 36 25.49 2.40 0.37
CA ARG A 36 24.81 1.55 1.36
C ARG A 36 23.39 2.04 1.66
N ASN A 37 23.10 3.31 1.36
CA ASN A 37 21.79 3.91 1.61
C ASN A 37 20.75 3.46 0.55
N ALA A 38 20.14 2.31 0.80
CA ALA A 38 19.00 1.79 0.02
C ALA A 38 17.71 2.58 0.25
N SER A 39 17.52 3.09 1.47
CA SER A 39 16.27 3.71 1.90
C SER A 39 15.94 4.99 1.11
N CYS A 40 16.95 5.74 0.67
CA CYS A 40 16.75 6.92 -0.19
C CYS A 40 16.11 6.59 -1.55
N LEU A 41 16.24 5.34 -2.03
CA LEU A 41 15.69 4.90 -3.32
C LEU A 41 14.18 4.68 -3.30
N ALA A 42 13.56 4.74 -2.12
CA ALA A 42 12.10 4.80 -2.01
C ALA A 42 11.51 6.00 -2.77
N LEU A 43 12.34 7.00 -3.13
CA LEU A 43 11.96 8.10 -4.00
C LEU A 43 12.41 7.83 -5.44
N ASN A 44 11.44 7.76 -6.35
CA ASN A 44 11.66 7.40 -7.76
C ASN A 44 12.73 8.25 -8.48
N ARG A 45 12.80 9.57 -8.19
CA ARG A 45 13.80 10.47 -8.80
C ARG A 45 15.22 10.06 -8.41
N ILE A 46 15.44 9.76 -7.12
CA ILE A 46 16.73 9.28 -6.61
C ILE A 46 17.03 7.91 -7.24
N GLY A 47 16.06 7.00 -7.24
CA GLY A 47 16.23 5.69 -7.88
C GLY A 47 16.69 5.78 -9.33
N ALA A 48 16.10 6.69 -10.11
CA ALA A 48 16.41 6.88 -11.53
C ALA A 48 17.74 7.60 -11.79
N ALA A 49 18.09 8.61 -11.00
CA ALA A 49 19.21 9.51 -11.28
C ALA A 49 20.49 9.26 -10.47
N LYS A 50 20.44 8.44 -9.41
CA LYS A 50 21.59 8.24 -8.51
C LYS A 50 22.77 7.55 -9.21
N ASP A 51 23.93 8.21 -9.17
CA ASP A 51 25.23 7.66 -9.56
C ASP A 51 26.07 7.37 -8.32
N ASP A 52 26.12 6.10 -7.95
CA ASP A 52 26.82 5.62 -6.78
C ASP A 52 28.34 5.80 -6.81
N ALA A 53 28.97 5.93 -7.99
CA ALA A 53 30.41 6.18 -8.08
C ALA A 53 30.71 7.67 -7.93
N LEU A 54 29.87 8.51 -8.53
CA LEU A 54 29.97 9.96 -8.40
C LEU A 54 29.62 10.41 -6.97
N ASP A 55 28.55 9.88 -6.39
CA ASP A 55 28.14 10.19 -5.02
C ASP A 55 29.25 9.79 -4.02
N GLU A 56 29.91 8.64 -4.21
CA GLU A 56 31.04 8.22 -3.36
C GLU A 56 32.24 9.17 -3.45
N LYS A 57 32.54 9.69 -4.64
CA LYS A 57 33.63 10.64 -4.84
C LYS A 57 33.47 11.89 -3.98
N TYR A 58 32.22 12.29 -3.72
CA TYR A 58 31.88 13.46 -2.91
C TYR A 58 31.32 13.07 -1.53
N ALA A 59 31.53 11.84 -1.06
CA ALA A 59 30.98 11.39 0.22
C ALA A 59 31.41 12.28 1.39
N GLY A 60 30.44 12.77 2.17
CA GLY A 60 30.69 13.70 3.28
C GLY A 60 30.96 15.15 2.88
N GLU A 61 31.11 15.46 1.59
CA GLU A 61 31.26 16.84 1.12
C GLU A 61 29.95 17.61 1.24
N ARG A 62 30.04 18.93 1.44
CA ARG A 62 28.84 19.78 1.46
C ARG A 62 28.24 19.88 0.06
N LEU A 63 26.91 19.81 -0.03
CA LEU A 63 26.20 19.78 -1.32
C LEU A 63 26.44 21.03 -2.17
N ASP A 64 26.64 22.19 -1.54
CA ASP A 64 26.98 23.47 -2.19
C ASP A 64 28.44 23.54 -2.67
N ASN A 65 29.32 22.64 -2.23
CA ASN A 65 30.69 22.53 -2.74
C ASN A 65 30.78 21.57 -3.94
N VAL A 66 29.76 20.74 -4.17
CA VAL A 66 29.73 19.81 -5.30
C VAL A 66 29.35 20.59 -6.57
N PRO A 67 30.08 20.43 -7.69
CA PRO A 67 29.68 21.05 -8.95
C PRO A 67 28.22 20.71 -9.29
N PRO A 68 27.36 21.66 -9.73
CA PRO A 68 25.92 21.42 -9.86
C PRO A 68 25.55 20.17 -10.67
N ARG A 69 26.23 19.93 -11.81
CA ARG A 69 26.07 18.73 -12.66
C ARG A 69 26.44 17.40 -11.99
N ASN A 70 27.18 17.46 -10.88
CA ASN A 70 27.65 16.31 -10.12
C ASN A 70 26.94 16.17 -8.76
N ALA A 71 26.03 17.10 -8.43
CA ALA A 71 25.32 17.04 -7.16
C ALA A 71 24.41 15.79 -7.12
N PRO A 72 24.36 15.08 -5.99
CA PRO A 72 23.53 13.89 -5.89
C PRO A 72 22.04 14.27 -5.99
N PRO A 73 21.18 13.41 -6.56
CA PRO A 73 19.76 13.71 -6.77
C PRO A 73 18.97 13.91 -5.46
N CYS A 74 19.53 13.50 -4.32
CA CYS A 74 18.92 13.78 -3.02
C CYS A 74 18.91 15.28 -2.68
N PHE A 75 19.77 16.11 -3.30
CA PHE A 75 19.77 17.56 -3.07
C PHE A 75 18.46 18.22 -3.53
N GLU A 76 17.92 17.77 -4.66
CA GLU A 76 16.60 18.21 -5.18
C GLU A 76 15.44 17.57 -4.40
N GLU A 77 15.71 16.54 -3.60
CA GLU A 77 14.73 15.87 -2.73
C GLU A 77 14.82 16.34 -1.27
N ARG A 78 15.33 17.56 -1.03
CA ARG A 78 15.28 18.28 0.26
C ARG A 78 16.07 17.60 1.37
N VAL A 79 17.15 16.91 1.01
CA VAL A 79 18.01 16.19 1.96
C VAL A 79 18.75 17.12 2.93
N ASN A 80 18.83 18.41 2.61
CA ASN A 80 19.57 19.43 3.33
C ASN A 80 18.74 20.21 4.36
N PHE A 81 17.57 19.71 4.77
CA PHE A 81 16.66 20.50 5.59
C PHE A 81 17.23 20.86 6.98
N LEU A 82 18.16 20.05 7.51
CA LEU A 82 18.87 20.36 8.76
C LEU A 82 20.20 21.08 8.57
N SER A 83 20.51 21.54 7.35
CA SER A 83 21.74 22.28 7.10
C SER A 83 21.79 23.56 7.95
N PRO A 84 22.82 23.75 8.80
CA PRO A 84 22.97 24.95 9.62
C PRO A 84 23.45 26.16 8.81
N ARG A 85 23.75 25.97 7.52
CA ARG A 85 24.25 27.00 6.61
C ARG A 85 23.36 27.07 5.39
N ALA A 86 23.19 28.27 4.86
CA ALA A 86 22.48 28.45 3.60
C ALA A 86 23.25 27.75 2.47
N GLN A 87 22.51 27.16 1.54
CA GLN A 87 23.02 26.48 0.34
C GLN A 87 22.25 26.99 -0.88
N GLN A 88 22.82 26.84 -2.06
CA GLN A 88 22.18 27.21 -3.31
C GLN A 88 22.37 26.09 -4.32
N ARG A 89 21.33 25.86 -5.13
CA ARG A 89 21.40 24.96 -6.27
C ARG A 89 20.81 25.64 -7.50
N MET A 90 21.19 25.19 -8.68
CA MET A 90 20.47 25.57 -9.89
C MET A 90 19.22 24.70 -10.01
N ALA A 91 18.06 25.33 -10.15
CA ALA A 91 16.84 24.66 -10.55
C ALA A 91 16.80 24.62 -12.08
N HIS A 92 16.47 23.47 -12.64
CA HIS A 92 16.41 23.25 -14.07
C HIS A 92 14.97 22.98 -14.51
N PHE A 93 14.52 23.62 -15.58
CA PHE A 93 13.16 23.46 -16.08
C PHE A 93 13.04 22.17 -16.90
N ALA A 94 12.21 21.22 -16.45
CA ALA A 94 12.21 19.85 -16.97
C ALA A 94 12.02 19.67 -18.50
N TYR A 95 11.48 20.67 -19.21
CA TYR A 95 11.23 20.62 -20.64
C TYR A 95 12.14 21.51 -21.49
N SER A 96 13.02 22.32 -20.90
CA SER A 96 13.85 23.28 -21.65
C SER A 96 14.71 22.60 -22.72
N ASP A 97 15.22 21.40 -22.40
CA ASP A 97 16.14 20.67 -23.28
C ASP A 97 15.43 19.82 -24.34
N THR A 98 14.13 19.58 -24.18
CA THR A 98 13.39 18.58 -24.98
C THR A 98 12.27 19.17 -25.82
N ILE A 99 11.82 20.39 -25.51
CA ILE A 99 10.65 21.01 -26.13
C ILE A 99 11.00 22.42 -26.55
N ALA A 100 10.90 22.70 -27.85
CA ALA A 100 11.25 24.01 -28.43
C ALA A 100 10.52 25.17 -27.75
N ASP A 101 9.23 25.01 -27.42
CA ASP A 101 8.41 26.03 -26.77
C ASP A 101 8.81 26.34 -25.31
N HIS A 102 9.75 25.58 -24.74
CA HIS A 102 10.29 25.79 -23.38
C HIS A 102 11.80 26.08 -23.39
N SER A 103 12.42 26.16 -24.57
CA SER A 103 13.87 26.38 -24.69
C SER A 103 14.32 27.75 -24.16
N HIS A 104 13.39 28.69 -23.99
CA HIS A 104 13.65 30.02 -23.43
C HIS A 104 13.72 30.05 -21.89
N PHE A 105 13.35 28.97 -21.20
CA PHE A 105 13.51 28.88 -19.74
C PHE A 105 14.99 28.66 -19.40
N CYS A 106 15.52 29.46 -18.49
CA CYS A 106 16.89 29.34 -17.99
C CYS A 106 16.95 28.59 -16.66
N ASP A 107 18.14 28.09 -16.34
CA ASP A 107 18.44 27.60 -15.00
C ASP A 107 18.35 28.75 -13.99
N THR A 108 17.46 28.63 -13.01
CA THR A 108 17.23 29.65 -11.99
C THR A 108 17.92 29.27 -10.69
N PRO A 109 18.69 30.16 -10.04
CA PRO A 109 19.29 29.87 -8.74
C PRO A 109 18.24 29.75 -7.63
N PHE A 110 18.11 28.56 -7.03
CA PHE A 110 17.23 28.33 -5.89
C PHE A 110 18.01 28.27 -4.58
N ARG A 111 17.69 29.19 -3.67
CA ARG A 111 18.35 29.33 -2.36
C ARG A 111 17.63 28.53 -1.29
N HIS A 112 18.40 27.77 -0.51
CA HIS A 112 18.00 27.10 0.72
C HIS A 112 18.61 27.86 1.90
N PRO A 113 17.85 28.65 2.66
CA PRO A 113 18.31 29.21 3.93
C PRO A 113 18.76 28.12 4.92
N ALA A 114 19.49 28.51 5.97
CA ALA A 114 19.80 27.60 7.07
C ALA A 114 18.51 27.10 7.73
N TYR A 115 18.45 25.80 8.03
CA TYR A 115 17.27 25.12 8.60
C TYR A 115 15.99 25.38 7.81
N SER A 116 15.99 25.03 6.54
CA SER A 116 14.85 25.20 5.64
C SER A 116 14.60 23.98 4.78
N ALA A 117 13.35 23.71 4.46
CA ALA A 117 12.98 22.66 3.53
C ALA A 117 12.31 23.28 2.30
N ALA A 118 12.72 22.85 1.09
CA ALA A 118 12.05 23.28 -0.14
C ALA A 118 10.69 22.59 -0.25
N ALA A 119 9.60 23.28 0.07
CA ALA A 119 8.26 22.72 0.00
C ALA A 119 7.73 22.77 -1.43
N THR A 120 7.23 21.65 -1.96
CA THR A 120 6.72 21.55 -3.34
C THR A 120 5.29 20.99 -3.34
N PRO A 121 4.25 21.84 -3.54
CA PRO A 121 2.85 21.43 -3.54
C PRO A 121 2.42 20.78 -4.86
N PHE A 122 3.15 19.75 -5.29
CA PHE A 122 2.93 19.09 -6.59
C PHE A 122 1.47 18.65 -6.79
N GLY A 123 0.83 18.12 -5.73
CA GLY A 123 -0.55 17.68 -5.79
C GLY A 123 -1.55 18.80 -6.10
N TRP A 124 -1.29 20.03 -5.65
CA TRP A 124 -2.13 21.20 -5.91
C TRP A 124 -2.06 21.66 -7.36
N LEU A 125 -0.96 21.35 -8.04
CA LEU A 125 -0.73 21.70 -9.44
C LEU A 125 -1.19 20.60 -10.41
N LEU A 126 -1.85 19.55 -9.93
CA LEU A 126 -2.55 18.60 -10.80
C LEU A 126 -3.89 19.19 -11.24
N LYS A 127 -4.17 19.25 -12.56
CA LYS A 127 -5.41 19.80 -13.12
C LYS A 127 -6.66 19.14 -12.54
N GLU A 128 -6.60 17.82 -12.31
CA GLU A 128 -7.70 17.06 -11.71
C GLU A 128 -8.01 17.49 -10.26
N ARG A 129 -7.00 17.91 -9.47
CA ARG A 129 -7.22 18.42 -8.10
C ARG A 129 -7.56 19.91 -8.10
N ALA A 130 -6.85 20.69 -8.91
CA ALA A 130 -7.04 22.13 -9.03
C ALA A 130 -8.44 22.48 -9.56
N CYS A 131 -8.90 21.77 -10.60
CA CYS A 131 -10.12 22.07 -11.34
C CYS A 131 -11.18 20.94 -11.33
N GLY A 132 -10.88 19.75 -10.79
CA GLY A 132 -11.83 18.63 -10.74
C GLY A 132 -11.67 17.63 -11.89
N LYS A 133 -12.41 16.51 -11.85
CA LYS A 133 -12.34 15.39 -12.80
C LYS A 133 -12.81 15.76 -14.20
N ASP A 134 -13.76 16.68 -14.32
CA ASP A 134 -14.29 17.13 -15.61
C ASP A 134 -13.51 18.29 -16.25
N TRP A 135 -12.30 18.60 -15.74
CA TRP A 135 -11.44 19.64 -16.30
C TRP A 135 -11.18 19.46 -17.81
N LYS A 136 -11.11 18.21 -18.30
CA LYS A 136 -10.92 17.90 -19.73
C LYS A 136 -12.10 18.33 -20.60
N LYS A 137 -13.29 18.48 -20.01
CA LYS A 137 -14.51 18.99 -20.66
C LYS A 137 -14.62 20.52 -20.56
N GLY A 138 -13.59 21.20 -20.04
CA GLY A 138 -13.60 22.65 -19.79
C GLY A 138 -14.50 23.06 -18.63
N ARG A 139 -14.89 22.14 -17.75
CA ARG A 139 -15.73 22.41 -16.57
C ARG A 139 -14.89 22.36 -15.31
N ILE A 140 -15.28 23.16 -14.32
CA ILE A 140 -14.68 23.13 -12.98
C ILE A 140 -15.65 22.43 -12.02
N ASP A 141 -15.16 21.45 -11.28
CA ASP A 141 -15.99 20.74 -10.30
C ASP A 141 -16.11 21.58 -9.03
N SER A 142 -17.29 21.59 -8.40
CA SER A 142 -17.53 22.28 -7.13
C SER A 142 -16.61 21.81 -6.00
N GLN A 143 -16.15 20.55 -6.07
CA GLN A 143 -15.24 19.93 -5.11
C GLN A 143 -13.74 20.18 -5.39
N SER A 144 -13.41 20.85 -6.51
CA SER A 144 -12.03 21.18 -6.85
C SER A 144 -11.40 22.14 -5.84
N LEU A 145 -10.07 22.15 -5.72
CA LEU A 145 -9.37 23.09 -4.83
C LEU A 145 -9.73 24.54 -5.13
N ALA A 146 -9.87 24.88 -6.41
CA ALA A 146 -10.22 26.23 -6.83
C ALA A 146 -11.58 26.67 -6.31
N GLU A 147 -12.63 25.88 -6.53
CA GLU A 147 -13.97 26.22 -6.08
C GLU A 147 -14.13 26.10 -4.55
N ARG A 148 -13.51 25.09 -3.95
CA ARG A 148 -13.56 24.86 -2.50
C ARG A 148 -13.05 26.06 -1.70
N TYR A 149 -11.96 26.69 -2.15
CA TYR A 149 -11.29 27.75 -1.41
C TYR A 149 -11.39 29.13 -2.08
N GLY A 150 -12.10 29.24 -3.21
CA GLY A 150 -12.22 30.49 -3.97
C GLY A 150 -10.89 30.95 -4.57
N ILE A 151 -10.07 30.00 -5.03
CA ILE A 151 -8.78 30.30 -5.68
C ILE A 151 -9.08 30.70 -7.12
N GLU A 152 -8.44 31.76 -7.60
CA GLU A 152 -8.60 32.27 -8.96
C GLU A 152 -7.86 31.41 -10.01
N ALA A 153 -8.06 30.10 -9.97
CA ALA A 153 -7.58 29.15 -10.96
C ALA A 153 -8.75 28.68 -11.84
N ARG A 154 -8.57 28.75 -13.17
CA ARG A 154 -9.59 28.48 -14.18
C ARG A 154 -9.02 27.66 -15.33
N PRO A 155 -9.76 26.67 -15.88
CA PRO A 155 -9.32 25.94 -17.07
C PRO A 155 -8.98 26.84 -18.27
N GLU A 156 -9.65 27.99 -18.38
CA GLU A 156 -9.46 29.00 -19.44
C GLU A 156 -8.09 29.67 -19.41
N TYR A 157 -7.39 29.64 -18.28
CA TYR A 157 -6.04 30.21 -18.15
C TYR A 157 -4.94 29.23 -18.58
N GLU A 158 -5.30 27.99 -18.94
CA GLU A 158 -4.33 27.02 -19.44
C GLU A 158 -3.99 27.30 -20.91
N PRO A 159 -2.72 27.19 -21.30
CA PRO A 159 -2.32 27.33 -22.70
C PRO A 159 -2.91 26.19 -23.55
N GLU A 160 -3.55 26.56 -24.67
CA GLU A 160 -4.05 25.60 -25.66
C GLU A 160 -3.00 25.24 -26.72
N GLU A 161 -2.00 26.10 -26.92
CA GLU A 161 -0.95 25.91 -27.92
C GLU A 161 0.44 25.79 -27.27
N PRO A 162 1.25 24.81 -27.72
CA PRO A 162 0.90 23.78 -28.71
C PRO A 162 -0.02 22.70 -28.11
N GLY A 163 -0.86 22.08 -28.94
CA GLY A 163 -1.98 21.23 -28.51
C GLY A 163 -1.64 20.06 -27.56
N TRP A 164 -0.38 19.62 -27.49
CA TRP A 164 0.05 18.60 -26.52
C TRP A 164 0.08 19.11 -25.07
N LEU A 165 0.15 20.43 -24.83
CA LEU A 165 0.04 21.04 -23.50
C LEU A 165 -1.34 20.83 -22.87
N LYS A 166 -2.38 20.81 -23.71
CA LYS A 166 -3.77 20.58 -23.30
C LYS A 166 -3.94 19.25 -22.58
N GLU A 167 -3.24 18.22 -23.03
CA GLU A 167 -3.33 16.86 -22.48
C GLU A 167 -2.48 16.63 -21.22
N ARG A 168 -1.58 17.57 -20.87
CA ARG A 168 -0.74 17.42 -19.68
C ARG A 168 -1.59 17.44 -18.40
N PRO A 169 -1.34 16.53 -17.45
CA PRO A 169 -2.19 16.39 -16.26
C PRO A 169 -1.91 17.43 -15.18
N TRP A 170 -0.85 18.23 -15.30
CA TRP A 170 -0.49 19.31 -14.37
C TRP A 170 -0.66 20.69 -15.03
N ILE A 171 -0.85 21.70 -14.19
CA ILE A 171 -1.12 23.09 -14.54
C ILE A 171 0.08 23.69 -15.29
N GLN A 172 -0.19 24.31 -16.43
CA GLN A 172 0.79 24.96 -17.31
C GLN A 172 0.67 26.48 -17.29
N GLY A 173 -0.54 27.02 -17.14
CA GLY A 173 -0.77 28.46 -17.18
C GLY A 173 -0.18 29.18 -15.97
N ASP A 174 0.63 30.20 -16.22
CA ASP A 174 1.28 31.03 -15.18
C ASP A 174 0.27 31.61 -14.18
N ARG A 175 -0.89 32.10 -14.65
CA ARG A 175 -1.95 32.64 -13.79
C ARG A 175 -2.51 31.59 -12.83
N ASN A 176 -2.77 30.38 -13.32
CA ASN A 176 -3.21 29.27 -12.49
C ASN A 176 -2.12 28.84 -11.49
N GLN A 177 -0.87 28.73 -11.95
CA GLN A 177 0.27 28.40 -11.08
C GLN A 177 0.40 29.42 -9.96
N LYS A 178 0.39 30.72 -10.29
CA LYS A 178 0.48 31.82 -9.34
C LYS A 178 -0.63 31.75 -8.29
N ALA A 179 -1.88 31.61 -8.73
CA ALA A 179 -3.04 31.57 -7.83
C ALA A 179 -2.97 30.36 -6.87
N LEU A 180 -2.65 29.17 -7.38
CA LEU A 180 -2.55 27.95 -6.58
C LEU A 180 -1.36 27.97 -5.61
N LEU A 181 -0.19 28.47 -6.06
CA LEU A 181 1.00 28.57 -5.23
C LEU A 181 0.80 29.59 -4.10
N ASN A 182 0.29 30.78 -4.40
CA ASN A 182 -0.03 31.77 -3.36
C ASN A 182 -1.02 31.19 -2.35
N ALA A 183 -2.13 30.61 -2.83
CA ALA A 183 -3.12 29.99 -1.96
C ALA A 183 -2.52 28.90 -1.04
N PHE A 184 -1.65 28.04 -1.57
CA PHE A 184 -0.98 27.01 -0.78
C PHE A 184 -0.09 27.61 0.32
N PHE A 185 0.79 28.56 -0.03
CA PHE A 185 1.78 29.08 0.89
C PHE A 185 1.22 30.13 1.85
N ASP A 186 0.18 30.86 1.50
CA ASP A 186 -0.45 31.87 2.37
C ASP A 186 -1.30 31.24 3.49
N ALA A 187 -1.70 29.98 3.33
CA ALA A 187 -2.29 29.21 4.42
C ALA A 187 -1.28 28.86 5.54
N LEU A 188 0.03 29.03 5.29
CA LEU A 188 1.10 28.82 6.27
C LEU A 188 1.43 30.14 6.98
N GLN A 189 1.20 30.21 8.28
CA GLN A 189 1.50 31.38 9.11
C GLN A 189 2.78 31.12 9.91
N PRO A 190 3.84 31.93 9.74
CA PRO A 190 5.04 31.85 10.58
C PRO A 190 4.70 31.87 12.07
N GLU A 191 5.48 31.13 12.86
CA GLU A 191 5.36 30.90 14.30
C GLU A 191 4.09 30.15 14.77
N ARG A 192 3.05 30.03 13.92
CA ARG A 192 1.80 29.32 14.24
C ARG A 192 1.66 27.98 13.50
N SER A 193 2.03 27.93 12.23
CA SER A 193 2.01 26.71 11.43
C SER A 193 3.16 25.78 11.85
N LEU A 194 2.93 24.48 11.72
CA LEU A 194 3.91 23.45 12.01
C LEU A 194 4.39 22.85 10.69
N VAL A 195 5.62 22.34 10.69
CA VAL A 195 6.17 21.52 9.62
C VAL A 195 6.46 20.13 10.15
N PHE A 196 5.94 19.12 9.46
CA PHE A 196 6.14 17.70 9.72
C PHE A 196 7.02 17.13 8.63
N VAL A 197 8.28 16.87 8.97
CA VAL A 197 9.24 16.26 8.05
C VAL A 197 9.12 14.75 8.18
N TYR A 198 8.96 14.04 7.06
CA TYR A 198 8.72 12.60 7.07
C TYR A 198 9.47 11.87 5.94
N ALA A 199 9.74 10.59 6.15
CA ALA A 199 10.34 9.70 5.16
C ALA A 199 9.40 8.55 4.81
N LYS A 200 9.41 8.12 3.55
CA LYS A 200 8.61 6.97 3.10
C LYS A 200 9.18 5.62 3.54
N ARG A 201 10.46 5.59 3.87
CA ARG A 201 11.21 4.41 4.31
C ARG A 201 12.45 4.86 5.08
N THR A 202 12.83 4.10 6.10
CA THR A 202 14.07 4.22 6.85
C THR A 202 14.78 2.86 6.85
N PRO A 203 16.03 2.75 7.31
CA PRO A 203 16.67 1.45 7.55
C PRO A 203 16.24 0.79 8.86
N LEU A 204 15.38 1.43 9.67
CA LEU A 204 14.95 0.92 10.98
C LEU A 204 13.78 -0.05 10.91
N SER A 205 13.03 -0.06 9.80
CA SER A 205 11.85 -0.89 9.64
C SER A 205 11.62 -1.21 8.17
N ASP A 206 11.21 -2.45 7.91
CA ASP A 206 10.75 -2.90 6.59
C ASP A 206 9.27 -2.59 6.34
N ASP A 207 8.57 -1.99 7.31
CA ASP A 207 7.19 -1.54 7.15
C ASP A 207 7.08 -0.49 6.02
N GLU A 208 5.98 -0.55 5.27
CA GLU A 208 5.63 0.43 4.23
C GLU A 208 4.93 1.68 4.80
N GLN A 209 4.73 1.74 6.12
CA GLN A 209 4.28 2.94 6.83
C GLN A 209 5.28 4.09 6.69
N TRP A 210 4.76 5.31 6.62
CA TRP A 210 5.58 6.52 6.54
C TRP A 210 5.96 6.97 7.94
N ILE A 211 7.17 7.49 8.09
CA ILE A 211 7.79 7.71 9.39
C ILE A 211 8.09 9.20 9.53
N ILE A 212 7.67 9.79 10.65
CA ILE A 212 7.98 11.18 11.00
C ILE A 212 9.44 11.27 11.43
N ILE A 213 10.21 12.13 10.77
CA ILE A 213 11.61 12.39 11.10
C ILE A 213 11.72 13.48 12.17
N GLY A 214 10.95 14.55 12.02
CA GLY A 214 10.97 15.68 12.94
C GLY A 214 9.79 16.62 12.74
N VAL A 215 9.54 17.42 13.77
CA VAL A 215 8.45 18.39 13.81
C VAL A 215 8.96 19.72 14.34
N GLY A 216 8.61 20.82 13.69
CA GLY A 216 8.98 22.16 14.14
C GLY A 216 7.94 23.18 13.74
N ARG A 217 8.16 24.45 14.12
CA ARG A 217 7.35 25.58 13.66
C ARG A 217 7.89 26.06 12.32
N VAL A 218 7.00 26.55 11.46
CA VAL A 218 7.40 27.36 10.30
C VAL A 218 7.86 28.71 10.83
N THR A 219 9.10 29.12 10.55
CA THR A 219 9.65 30.40 11.05
C THR A 219 9.63 31.51 9.99
N SER A 220 9.75 31.14 8.72
CA SER A 220 9.56 32.04 7.58
C SER A 220 9.32 31.24 6.30
N LYS A 221 8.82 31.91 5.26
CA LYS A 221 8.60 31.35 3.92
C LYS A 221 8.99 32.39 2.88
N ASP A 222 9.58 31.93 1.78
CA ASP A 222 9.87 32.81 0.64
C ASP A 222 8.60 33.13 -0.16
N GLY A 223 8.64 34.26 -0.87
CA GLY A 223 7.60 34.65 -1.82
C GLY A 223 7.63 33.83 -3.10
N ILE A 224 6.66 34.07 -3.99
CA ILE A 224 6.69 33.42 -5.31
C ILE A 224 7.84 33.95 -6.17
N GLU A 225 8.57 33.01 -6.74
CA GLU A 225 9.67 33.22 -7.67
C GLU A 225 9.28 32.65 -9.04
N GLU A 226 9.45 33.49 -10.06
CA GLU A 226 9.28 33.14 -11.46
C GLU A 226 10.57 32.52 -12.01
N TRP A 227 10.50 31.70 -13.06
CA TRP A 227 11.70 31.22 -13.72
C TRP A 227 12.46 32.36 -14.42
N ASP A 228 13.78 32.22 -14.55
CA ASP A 228 14.59 33.09 -15.40
C ASP A 228 14.38 32.73 -16.88
N TYR A 229 14.56 33.70 -17.77
CA TYR A 229 14.29 33.55 -19.21
C TYR A 229 15.43 34.10 -20.07
N ASP A 230 15.61 33.52 -21.26
CA ASP A 230 16.48 34.06 -22.32
C ASP A 230 15.69 34.21 -23.64
N PRO A 231 15.51 35.45 -24.16
CA PRO A 231 15.88 36.72 -23.52
C PRO A 231 15.02 36.99 -22.26
N PRO A 232 15.51 37.78 -21.27
CA PRO A 232 14.79 38.06 -20.02
C PRO A 232 13.34 38.59 -20.19
N ASN A 233 13.06 39.27 -21.30
CA ASN A 233 11.75 39.81 -21.64
C ASN A 233 10.95 38.91 -22.62
N HIS A 234 11.15 37.60 -22.56
CA HIS A 234 10.45 36.64 -23.43
C HIS A 234 8.92 36.73 -23.24
N LYS A 235 8.17 36.75 -24.36
CA LYS A 235 6.70 36.87 -24.39
C LYS A 235 5.97 35.53 -24.53
N GLY A 236 6.72 34.42 -24.58
CA GLY A 236 6.16 33.07 -24.68
C GLY A 236 5.62 32.55 -23.35
N LEU A 237 5.55 31.22 -23.22
CA LEU A 237 5.04 30.57 -22.03
C LEU A 237 5.81 31.02 -20.78
N ARG A 238 5.09 31.46 -19.75
CA ARG A 238 5.66 31.84 -18.46
C ARG A 238 5.34 30.78 -17.42
N SER A 239 6.18 30.65 -16.40
CA SER A 239 5.97 29.67 -15.33
C SER A 239 6.64 30.12 -14.03
N TYR A 240 6.19 29.57 -12.91
CA TYR A 240 6.77 29.79 -11.60
C TYR A 240 7.56 28.57 -11.14
N LEU A 241 8.61 28.80 -10.34
CA LEU A 241 9.20 27.73 -9.55
C LEU A 241 8.12 27.17 -8.61
N TRP A 242 7.86 25.87 -8.68
CA TRP A 242 6.79 25.28 -7.85
C TRP A 242 7.19 25.16 -6.38
N GLU A 243 8.49 25.15 -6.12
CA GLU A 243 9.03 25.00 -4.77
C GLU A 243 9.34 26.33 -4.10
N ARG A 244 9.23 26.34 -2.76
CA ARG A 244 9.57 27.49 -1.91
C ARG A 244 10.35 27.04 -0.70
N SER A 245 11.34 27.84 -0.30
CA SER A 245 12.03 27.58 0.95
C SER A 245 11.12 27.96 2.11
N VAL A 246 10.88 26.98 2.98
CA VAL A 246 10.16 27.14 4.24
C VAL A 246 11.16 26.89 5.36
N CYS A 247 11.54 27.96 6.05
CA CYS A 247 12.43 27.88 7.20
C CYS A 247 11.66 27.29 8.39
N HIS A 248 12.36 26.52 9.23
CA HIS A 248 11.75 25.84 10.35
C HIS A 248 12.58 25.89 11.62
N SER A 249 11.91 25.59 12.73
CA SER A 249 12.51 25.65 14.05
C SER A 249 13.29 24.41 14.46
N ILE A 250 13.10 23.25 13.82
CA ILE A 250 13.76 21.96 14.16
C ILE A 250 15.27 22.14 14.35
N ARG A 251 15.80 21.77 15.52
CA ARG A 251 17.25 21.74 15.80
C ARG A 251 17.73 20.37 16.30
N PRO A 252 18.90 19.90 15.86
CA PRO A 252 19.49 18.63 16.35
C PRO A 252 19.76 18.60 17.86
N ASP A 253 20.00 19.76 18.48
CA ASP A 253 20.20 19.89 19.93
C ASP A 253 18.86 19.92 20.71
N GLY A 254 17.72 19.96 20.02
CA GLY A 254 16.39 20.02 20.62
C GLY A 254 16.01 21.36 21.22
N SER A 255 16.69 22.46 20.86
CA SER A 255 16.37 23.79 21.41
C SER A 255 14.99 24.30 21.01
N ASP A 256 14.51 23.96 19.81
CA ASP A 256 13.17 24.28 19.31
C ASP A 256 12.73 23.21 18.29
N GLY A 257 11.54 22.66 18.47
CA GLY A 257 11.08 21.51 17.72
C GLY A 257 11.70 20.20 18.19
N VAL A 258 11.38 19.14 17.45
CA VAL A 258 11.70 17.77 17.78
C VAL A 258 12.35 17.12 16.57
N LEU A 259 13.52 16.51 16.77
CA LEU A 259 14.15 15.60 15.84
C LEU A 259 14.21 14.24 16.52
N LEU A 260 13.62 13.21 15.91
CA LEU A 260 13.58 11.88 16.51
C LEU A 260 14.98 11.22 16.40
N PRO A 261 15.45 10.51 17.44
CA PRO A 261 16.82 10.01 17.56
C PRO A 261 17.09 8.76 16.70
N TYR A 262 16.66 8.75 15.44
CA TYR A 262 16.71 7.58 14.56
C TYR A 262 18.12 7.15 14.17
N HIS A 263 19.06 8.08 14.01
CA HIS A 263 20.47 7.73 13.81
C HIS A 263 21.08 7.09 15.07
N ASP A 264 20.57 7.42 16.26
CA ASP A 264 20.99 6.72 17.48
C ASP A 264 20.40 5.32 17.54
N LEU A 265 19.10 5.18 17.26
CA LEU A 265 18.44 3.88 17.15
C LEU A 265 19.13 2.96 16.15
N LEU A 266 19.54 3.48 14.98
CA LEU A 266 20.21 2.69 13.96
C LEU A 266 21.54 2.15 14.47
N ARG A 267 22.34 2.97 15.17
CA ARG A 267 23.59 2.52 15.80
C ARG A 267 23.35 1.45 16.86
N ARG A 268 22.19 1.45 17.52
CA ARG A 268 21.81 0.42 18.50
C ARG A 268 21.37 -0.88 17.82
N CYS A 269 20.59 -0.80 16.76
CA CYS A 269 20.27 -1.97 15.92
C CYS A 269 21.54 -2.62 15.36
N ASP A 270 22.51 -1.81 14.91
CA ASP A 270 23.81 -2.31 14.43
C ASP A 270 24.63 -3.00 15.54
N ALA A 271 24.39 -2.66 16.81
CA ALA A 271 25.07 -3.24 17.96
C ALA A 271 24.36 -4.47 18.55
N ASP A 272 23.05 -4.60 18.33
CA ASP A 272 22.20 -5.68 18.81
C ASP A 272 21.15 -6.05 17.75
N GLU A 273 21.41 -7.12 16.99
CA GLU A 273 20.53 -7.62 15.92
C GLU A 273 19.15 -8.09 16.44
N THR A 274 18.99 -8.29 17.75
CA THR A 274 17.70 -8.71 18.34
C THR A 274 16.82 -7.54 18.78
N PHE A 275 17.36 -6.31 18.72
CA PHE A 275 16.67 -5.11 19.15
C PHE A 275 15.62 -4.66 18.12
N ASP A 276 14.35 -4.61 18.54
CA ASP A 276 13.26 -4.05 17.75
C ASP A 276 13.10 -2.53 18.02
N PRO A 277 13.37 -1.66 17.01
CA PRO A 277 13.25 -0.22 17.18
C PRO A 277 11.81 0.30 17.08
N THR A 278 10.83 -0.52 16.71
CA THR A 278 9.47 -0.11 16.32
C THR A 278 8.77 0.71 17.40
N ALA A 279 8.93 0.34 18.68
CA ALA A 279 8.33 1.04 19.82
C ALA A 279 8.82 2.50 20.00
N PHE A 280 9.95 2.86 19.37
CA PHE A 280 10.57 4.18 19.44
C PHE A 280 10.41 4.98 18.13
N MET A 281 9.59 4.48 17.21
CA MET A 281 9.32 5.08 15.92
C MET A 281 7.96 5.78 15.94
N ALA A 282 7.86 6.90 15.21
CA ALA A 282 6.65 7.69 15.09
C ALA A 282 6.13 7.54 13.66
N PHE A 283 5.09 6.73 13.49
CA PHE A 283 4.46 6.50 12.20
C PHE A 283 3.42 7.57 11.91
N VAL A 284 3.29 7.95 10.64
CA VAL A 284 2.15 8.71 10.15
C VAL A 284 0.92 7.81 10.27
N PRO A 285 -0.11 8.20 11.04
CA PRO A 285 -1.32 7.38 11.16
C PRO A 285 -1.91 7.09 9.78
N THR A 286 -2.18 5.82 9.51
CA THR A 286 -2.55 5.32 8.18
C THR A 286 -3.77 6.02 7.59
N GLU A 287 -4.72 6.42 8.43
CA GLU A 287 -5.93 7.16 8.09
C GLU A 287 -5.66 8.57 7.54
N TYR A 288 -4.55 9.20 7.91
CA TYR A 288 -4.18 10.56 7.48
C TYR A 288 -3.11 10.58 6.39
N ARG A 289 -2.78 9.43 5.80
CA ARG A 289 -1.73 9.28 4.78
C ARG A 289 -1.92 10.22 3.56
N GLN A 290 -3.14 10.65 3.26
CA GLN A 290 -3.36 11.60 2.16
C GLN A 290 -2.73 12.98 2.42
N GLU A 291 -2.71 13.47 3.66
CA GLU A 291 -2.09 14.76 4.04
C GLU A 291 -0.56 14.72 4.11
N PHE A 292 -0.01 13.51 3.96
CA PHE A 292 1.42 13.27 3.79
C PHE A 292 1.72 12.80 2.37
N SER A 293 0.77 12.86 1.44
CA SER A 293 1.02 12.44 0.06
C SER A 293 1.84 13.49 -0.70
N TYR A 294 2.39 13.10 -1.86
CA TYR A 294 3.25 13.97 -2.70
C TYR A 294 4.58 14.37 -2.05
N ALA A 295 5.14 15.52 -2.44
CA ALA A 295 6.40 16.06 -1.92
C ALA A 295 6.14 16.99 -0.72
N SER A 296 5.12 17.84 -0.84
CA SER A 296 4.57 18.63 0.26
C SER A 296 3.05 18.75 0.12
N GLU A 297 2.36 18.79 1.26
CA GLU A 297 0.90 18.87 1.33
C GLU A 297 0.46 19.62 2.60
N HIS A 298 -0.77 20.14 2.60
CA HIS A 298 -1.36 20.72 3.80
C HIS A 298 -1.73 19.63 4.80
N VAL A 299 -1.47 19.92 6.07
CA VAL A 299 -1.85 19.09 7.22
C VAL A 299 -2.87 19.86 8.06
N SER A 300 -3.98 19.21 8.42
CA SER A 300 -5.00 19.79 9.29
C SER A 300 -4.56 19.83 10.75
N SER A 301 -5.24 20.64 11.57
CA SER A 301 -4.99 20.67 13.01
C SER A 301 -5.31 19.31 13.67
N ALA A 302 -6.34 18.58 13.20
CA ALA A 302 -6.68 17.26 13.74
C ALA A 302 -5.59 16.22 13.43
N THR A 303 -5.10 16.22 12.19
CA THR A 303 -3.99 15.35 11.78
C THR A 303 -2.70 15.72 12.50
N ALA A 304 -2.40 17.02 12.62
CA ALA A 304 -1.24 17.52 13.36
C ALA A 304 -1.25 17.06 14.83
N ILE A 305 -2.43 17.07 15.48
CA ILE A 305 -2.60 16.54 16.84
C ILE A 305 -2.26 15.05 16.89
N ALA A 306 -2.84 14.24 16.00
CA ALA A 306 -2.62 12.79 15.99
C ALA A 306 -1.13 12.45 15.79
N VAL A 307 -0.46 13.17 14.90
CA VAL A 307 0.97 12.98 14.60
C VAL A 307 1.84 13.44 15.77
N LEU A 308 1.55 14.58 16.41
CA LEU A 308 2.29 15.02 17.60
C LEU A 308 2.17 14.03 18.76
N LEU A 309 1.01 13.42 18.96
CA LEU A 309 0.84 12.38 19.98
C LEU A 309 1.67 11.12 19.67
N ALA A 310 1.76 10.72 18.40
CA ALA A 310 2.66 9.63 17.99
C ALA A 310 4.15 9.97 18.23
N VAL A 311 4.55 11.21 17.93
CA VAL A 311 5.91 11.71 18.22
C VAL A 311 6.19 11.73 19.72
N LYS A 312 5.22 12.18 20.54
CA LYS A 312 5.33 12.19 22.00
C LYS A 312 5.55 10.78 22.55
N ALA A 313 4.75 9.81 22.10
CA ALA A 313 4.85 8.42 22.54
C ALA A 313 6.20 7.80 22.19
N ALA A 314 6.65 7.95 20.93
CA ALA A 314 7.94 7.46 20.48
C ALA A 314 9.11 8.05 21.29
N LEU A 315 9.06 9.37 21.55
CA LEU A 315 10.10 10.07 22.31
C LEU A 315 10.09 9.70 23.80
N ALA A 316 8.91 9.58 24.39
CA ALA A 316 8.75 9.17 25.79
C ALA A 316 9.25 7.74 26.01
N GLY A 317 8.88 6.80 25.13
CA GLY A 317 9.38 5.42 25.18
C GLY A 317 10.89 5.36 25.01
N TYR A 318 11.45 6.18 24.12
CA TYR A 318 12.90 6.29 23.95
C TYR A 318 13.59 6.80 25.23
N ALA A 319 13.07 7.87 25.81
CA ALA A 319 13.59 8.46 27.04
C ALA A 319 13.51 7.49 28.23
N GLU A 320 12.42 6.73 28.35
CA GLU A 320 12.25 5.71 29.38
C GLU A 320 13.28 4.57 29.23
N ARG A 321 13.50 4.09 28.01
CA ARG A 321 14.40 2.95 27.76
C ARG A 321 15.88 3.31 27.81
N PHE A 322 16.26 4.47 27.26
CA PHE A 322 17.66 4.83 27.01
C PHE A 322 18.14 6.06 27.81
N GLY A 323 17.23 6.75 28.50
CA GLY A 323 17.54 8.00 29.20
C GLY A 323 17.72 9.20 28.28
N GLY A 324 18.36 10.24 28.82
CA GLY A 324 18.55 11.55 28.17
C GLY A 324 17.56 12.60 28.68
N ASP A 325 17.95 13.88 28.59
CA ASP A 325 17.06 14.99 28.91
C ASP A 325 16.23 15.37 27.68
N TRP A 326 15.01 14.84 27.63
CA TRP A 326 14.00 15.14 26.61
C TRP A 326 12.89 16.05 27.15
N SER A 327 13.07 16.62 28.34
CA SER A 327 12.02 17.35 29.05
C SER A 327 11.58 18.61 28.30
N ASN A 328 12.51 19.28 27.61
CA ASN A 328 12.22 20.47 26.81
C ASN A 328 11.37 20.13 25.58
N GLN A 329 11.69 19.05 24.87
CA GLN A 329 10.99 18.59 23.68
C GLN A 329 9.59 18.10 24.04
N LEU A 330 9.44 17.35 25.14
CA LEU A 330 8.12 16.90 25.63
C LEU A 330 7.24 18.09 26.02
N LYS A 331 7.77 19.09 26.74
CA LYS A 331 7.06 20.35 27.04
C LYS A 331 6.68 21.11 25.77
N TRP A 332 7.59 21.17 24.79
CA TRP A 332 7.32 21.81 23.50
C TRP A 332 6.16 21.13 22.77
N ILE A 333 6.12 19.79 22.75
CA ILE A 333 5.01 19.03 22.16
C ILE A 333 3.70 19.36 22.87
N ASP A 334 3.69 19.38 24.21
CA ASP A 334 2.49 19.67 25.01
C ASP A 334 1.95 21.09 24.77
N GLN A 335 2.84 22.07 24.65
CA GLN A 335 2.45 23.44 24.30
C GLN A 335 1.83 23.51 22.90
N ARG A 336 2.49 22.91 21.89
CA ARG A 336 1.98 22.90 20.51
C ARG A 336 0.66 22.13 20.41
N TYR A 337 0.51 21.04 21.16
CA TYR A 337 -0.74 20.29 21.24
C TYR A 337 -1.90 21.18 21.70
N GLY A 338 -1.73 21.94 22.79
CA GLY A 338 -2.78 22.85 23.30
C GLY A 338 -3.15 23.96 22.31
N GLU A 339 -2.17 24.49 21.58
CA GLU A 339 -2.41 25.47 20.51
C GLU A 339 -3.20 24.85 19.35
N LEU A 340 -2.85 23.64 18.91
CA LEU A 340 -3.57 22.95 17.82
C LEU A 340 -5.01 22.62 18.19
N VAL A 341 -5.27 22.21 19.42
CA VAL A 341 -6.63 21.95 19.93
C VAL A 341 -7.47 23.23 19.82
N THR A 342 -6.90 24.36 20.23
CA THR A 342 -7.53 25.68 20.09
C THR A 342 -7.78 26.03 18.62
N LEU A 343 -6.79 25.84 17.74
CA LEU A 343 -6.91 26.13 16.30
C LEU A 343 -7.94 25.24 15.58
N ARG A 344 -8.03 23.96 15.96
CA ARG A 344 -9.02 23.02 15.41
C ARG A 344 -10.45 23.49 15.70
N GLY A 345 -10.66 24.04 16.89
CA GLY A 345 -11.94 24.54 17.35
C GLY A 345 -13.02 23.45 17.49
N PRO A 346 -14.25 23.87 17.82
CA PRO A 346 -15.36 22.95 18.14
C PRO A 346 -16.06 22.34 16.91
N TYR A 347 -16.01 23.00 15.74
CA TYR A 347 -16.75 22.58 14.54
C TYR A 347 -15.89 22.57 13.27
N PRO A 348 -14.82 21.75 13.18
CA PRO A 348 -13.93 21.71 12.01
C PRO A 348 -14.62 21.20 10.72
N GLY A 349 -15.70 20.42 10.84
CA GLY A 349 -16.44 19.83 9.71
C GLY A 349 -17.51 20.72 9.10
N LEU A 350 -17.71 21.95 9.60
CA LEU A 350 -18.83 22.81 9.18
C LEU A 350 -18.89 23.00 7.66
N GLY A 351 -17.75 23.22 7.01
CA GLY A 351 -17.70 23.41 5.55
C GLY A 351 -18.25 22.22 4.76
N ALA A 352 -17.88 21.00 5.16
CA ALA A 352 -18.35 19.77 4.52
C ALA A 352 -19.86 19.56 4.74
N VAL A 353 -20.36 19.85 5.95
CA VAL A 353 -21.79 19.77 6.26
C VAL A 353 -22.60 20.81 5.49
N LEU A 354 -22.09 22.03 5.35
CA LEU A 354 -22.78 23.06 4.55
C LEU A 354 -22.86 22.68 3.07
N CYS A 355 -21.83 22.03 2.52
CA CYS A 355 -21.91 21.44 1.17
C CYS A 355 -23.01 20.38 1.09
N ALA A 356 -23.07 19.44 2.05
CA ALA A 356 -24.13 18.44 2.10
C ALA A 356 -25.53 19.05 2.24
N MET A 357 -25.64 20.21 2.90
CA MET A 357 -26.87 21.01 3.01
C MET A 357 -27.21 21.79 1.72
N GLY A 358 -26.42 21.71 0.65
CA GLY A 358 -26.69 22.39 -0.62
C GLY A 358 -26.00 23.74 -0.81
N ALA A 359 -24.97 24.07 -0.01
CA ALA A 359 -24.08 25.19 -0.33
C ALA A 359 -23.06 24.75 -1.40
N ASP A 360 -23.10 25.37 -2.58
CA ASP A 360 -22.14 25.11 -3.67
C ASP A 360 -20.68 25.32 -3.21
N HIS A 361 -20.45 26.28 -2.31
CA HIS A 361 -19.15 26.64 -1.72
C HIS A 361 -19.22 26.68 -0.18
N GLY A 362 -19.73 25.60 0.43
CA GLY A 362 -19.89 25.47 1.88
C GLY A 362 -18.64 25.77 2.72
N TYR A 363 -17.44 25.43 2.24
CA TYR A 363 -16.18 25.77 2.92
C TYR A 363 -15.91 27.27 3.01
N GLN A 364 -16.23 28.03 1.96
CA GLN A 364 -16.07 29.49 1.98
C GLN A 364 -17.06 30.14 2.94
N LEU A 365 -18.30 29.62 2.99
CA LEU A 365 -19.31 30.04 3.96
C LEU A 365 -18.87 29.71 5.40
N ALA A 366 -18.36 28.50 5.64
CA ALA A 366 -17.83 28.10 6.94
C ALA A 366 -16.66 28.97 7.39
N PHE A 367 -15.72 29.28 6.48
CA PHE A 367 -14.61 30.19 6.76
C PHE A 367 -15.11 31.56 7.23
N HIS A 368 -16.10 32.13 6.55
CA HIS A 368 -16.73 33.38 6.97
C HIS A 368 -17.39 33.26 8.35
N CYS A 369 -18.05 32.14 8.64
CA CYS A 369 -18.65 31.90 9.95
C CYS A 369 -17.61 31.78 11.05
N TRP A 370 -16.49 31.07 10.83
CA TRP A 370 -15.41 30.94 11.81
C TRP A 370 -14.72 32.28 12.07
N ASP A 371 -14.40 33.05 11.03
CA ASP A 371 -13.80 34.38 11.14
C ASP A 371 -14.63 35.32 12.02
N LYS A 372 -15.96 35.31 11.84
CA LYS A 372 -16.89 36.12 12.63
C LYS A 372 -17.16 35.57 14.03
N ALA A 373 -17.09 34.25 14.22
CA ALA A 373 -17.28 33.63 15.51
C ALA A 373 -16.07 33.86 16.44
N GLY A 374 -14.88 34.02 15.87
CA GLY A 374 -13.62 34.09 16.61
C GLY A 374 -13.12 32.73 17.08
N GLU A 375 -11.96 32.71 17.73
CA GLU A 375 -11.36 31.46 18.25
C GLU A 375 -12.31 30.78 19.24
N ASN A 376 -12.56 29.49 19.03
CA ASN A 376 -13.51 28.69 19.81
C ASN A 376 -14.96 29.25 19.85
N GLY A 377 -15.37 30.15 18.96
CA GLY A 377 -16.75 30.62 18.89
C GLY A 377 -17.71 29.59 18.27
N ASP A 378 -19.03 29.77 18.47
CA ASP A 378 -20.05 28.95 17.81
C ASP A 378 -20.41 29.53 16.42
N PRO A 379 -19.95 28.92 15.30
CA PRO A 379 -20.22 29.41 13.95
C PRO A 379 -21.68 29.23 13.53
N TRP A 380 -22.46 28.36 14.19
CA TRP A 380 -23.88 28.18 13.86
C TRP A 380 -24.72 29.40 14.23
N SER A 381 -24.35 30.11 15.30
CA SER A 381 -25.00 31.37 15.70
C SER A 381 -24.80 32.48 14.66
N VAL A 382 -23.60 32.52 14.07
CA VAL A 382 -23.26 33.44 12.97
C VAL A 382 -24.08 33.09 11.73
N LEU A 383 -24.10 31.82 11.32
CA LEU A 383 -24.90 31.37 10.19
C LEU A 383 -26.39 31.71 10.36
N ALA A 384 -26.95 31.47 11.55
CA ALA A 384 -28.34 31.81 11.88
C ALA A 384 -28.63 33.31 11.67
N THR A 385 -27.68 34.17 12.04
CA THR A 385 -27.78 35.62 11.89
C THR A 385 -27.69 36.02 10.42
N MET A 386 -26.78 35.41 9.66
CA MET A 386 -26.61 35.65 8.22
C MET A 386 -27.85 35.25 7.42
N VAL A 387 -28.47 34.10 7.73
CA VAL A 387 -29.71 33.66 7.06
C VAL A 387 -30.88 34.59 7.38
N LYS A 388 -30.99 35.08 8.63
CA LYS A 388 -32.03 36.04 9.02
C LYS A 388 -31.85 37.41 8.38
N ASN A 389 -30.60 37.88 8.26
CA ASN A 389 -30.29 39.18 7.70
C ASN A 389 -29.14 39.10 6.67
N PRO A 390 -29.43 38.67 5.42
CA PRO A 390 -28.41 38.58 4.39
C PRO A 390 -28.01 39.94 3.79
N LYS A 391 -28.60 41.05 4.28
CA LYS A 391 -28.29 42.41 3.80
C LYS A 391 -26.91 42.81 4.30
N GLY A 392 -26.01 43.19 3.39
CA GLY A 392 -24.64 43.60 3.70
C GLY A 392 -23.59 42.49 3.59
N LEU A 393 -23.98 41.25 3.27
CA LEU A 393 -23.03 40.17 2.98
C LEU A 393 -22.38 40.37 1.59
N PRO A 394 -21.11 39.96 1.42
CA PRO A 394 -20.48 39.83 0.10
C PRO A 394 -21.34 39.00 -0.85
N ALA A 395 -21.36 39.35 -2.14
CA ALA A 395 -22.31 38.78 -3.11
C ALA A 395 -22.22 37.24 -3.24
N ASP A 396 -20.99 36.73 -3.22
CA ASP A 396 -20.66 35.30 -3.24
C ASP A 396 -21.13 34.59 -1.96
N ILE A 397 -20.86 35.14 -0.78
CA ILE A 397 -21.34 34.60 0.51
C ILE A 397 -22.87 34.66 0.58
N LYS A 398 -23.47 35.75 0.11
CA LYS A 398 -24.93 35.91 0.06
C LYS A 398 -25.57 34.85 -0.81
N ALA A 399 -24.96 34.48 -1.94
CA ALA A 399 -25.45 33.40 -2.80
C ALA A 399 -25.47 32.06 -2.04
N GLN A 400 -24.41 31.74 -1.30
CA GLN A 400 -24.33 30.52 -0.48
C GLN A 400 -25.35 30.51 0.66
N VAL A 401 -25.52 31.64 1.35
CA VAL A 401 -26.56 31.78 2.40
C VAL A 401 -27.95 31.59 1.82
N THR A 402 -28.18 32.09 0.60
CA THR A 402 -29.47 31.94 -0.09
C THR A 402 -29.73 30.49 -0.46
N SER A 403 -28.72 29.75 -0.95
CA SER A 403 -28.89 28.35 -1.35
C SER A 403 -29.25 27.44 -0.17
N VAL A 404 -28.73 27.73 1.03
CA VAL A 404 -29.06 26.97 2.24
C VAL A 404 -30.26 27.52 3.03
N ALA A 405 -30.84 28.66 2.65
CA ALA A 405 -31.85 29.37 3.45
C ALA A 405 -33.13 28.55 3.68
N ASP A 406 -33.65 27.90 2.64
CA ASP A 406 -34.88 27.10 2.73
C ASP A 406 -34.66 25.84 3.57
N ILE A 407 -33.52 25.17 3.38
CA ILE A 407 -33.11 24.04 4.21
C ILE A 407 -32.94 24.49 5.66
N TRP A 408 -32.26 25.61 5.90
CA TRP A 408 -32.11 26.18 7.24
C TRP A 408 -33.46 26.47 7.92
N LYS A 409 -34.41 27.05 7.19
CA LYS A 409 -35.78 27.30 7.67
C LYS A 409 -36.50 26.01 8.02
N TYR A 410 -36.36 24.96 7.22
CA TYR A 410 -36.88 23.63 7.54
C TYR A 410 -36.22 23.04 8.80
N LEU A 411 -34.88 23.07 8.87
CA LEU A 411 -34.08 22.53 9.98
C LEU A 411 -34.38 23.20 11.32
N THR A 412 -34.68 24.50 11.30
CA THR A 412 -35.03 25.28 12.50
C THR A 412 -36.51 25.19 12.88
N GLY A 413 -37.36 24.63 12.02
CA GLY A 413 -38.76 24.33 12.33
C GLY A 413 -38.93 23.02 13.13
N GLU A 414 -40.14 22.78 13.66
CA GLU A 414 -40.45 21.61 14.51
C GLU A 414 -40.05 20.27 13.88
N LYS A 415 -40.32 20.07 12.60
CA LYS A 415 -40.05 18.79 11.89
C LYS A 415 -38.55 18.57 11.62
N GLY A 416 -37.74 19.62 11.57
CA GLY A 416 -36.33 19.55 11.18
C GLY A 416 -35.33 19.49 12.34
N LYS A 417 -35.78 19.68 13.60
CA LYS A 417 -34.92 19.77 14.78
C LYS A 417 -33.93 18.60 14.91
N THR A 418 -34.38 17.37 14.65
CA THR A 418 -33.51 16.18 14.71
C THR A 418 -32.41 16.23 13.66
N ARG A 419 -32.74 16.62 12.42
CA ARG A 419 -31.74 16.76 11.34
C ARG A 419 -30.78 17.91 11.62
N LEU A 420 -31.24 19.01 12.23
CA LEU A 420 -30.36 20.10 12.66
C LEU A 420 -29.36 19.63 13.72
N ALA A 421 -29.82 18.86 14.71
CA ALA A 421 -28.95 18.29 15.73
C ALA A 421 -27.89 17.36 15.11
N VAL A 422 -28.27 16.50 14.15
CA VAL A 422 -27.30 15.68 13.39
C VAL A 422 -26.33 16.55 12.61
N SER A 423 -26.80 17.60 11.94
CA SER A 423 -25.93 18.51 11.18
C SER A 423 -24.89 19.19 12.08
N LYS A 424 -25.31 19.65 13.27
CA LYS A 424 -24.41 20.21 14.28
C LYS A 424 -23.41 19.19 14.81
N LEU A 425 -23.86 17.95 15.07
CA LEU A 425 -23.01 16.86 15.51
C LEU A 425 -21.97 16.50 14.44
N LEU A 426 -22.38 16.32 13.19
CA LEU A 426 -21.47 16.02 12.07
C LEU A 426 -20.42 17.12 11.87
N ALA A 427 -20.78 18.39 12.07
CA ALA A 427 -19.83 19.50 11.95
C ALA A 427 -18.73 19.50 13.02
N ARG A 428 -18.86 18.73 14.10
CA ARG A 428 -17.80 18.57 15.13
C ARG A 428 -16.66 17.64 14.67
N PHE A 429 -16.88 16.89 13.59
CA PHE A 429 -15.93 15.93 13.04
C PHE A 429 -15.27 16.52 11.79
N GLU A 430 -13.95 16.38 11.63
CA GLU A 430 -13.27 16.85 10.41
C GLU A 430 -13.52 15.86 9.26
N LEU A 431 -14.65 16.04 8.58
CA LEU A 431 -15.10 15.20 7.47
C LEU A 431 -14.74 15.81 6.11
N THR A 432 -14.48 14.94 5.15
CA THR A 432 -14.54 15.30 3.73
C THR A 432 -15.97 15.55 3.29
N THR A 433 -16.18 16.21 2.15
CA THR A 433 -17.53 16.43 1.64
C THR A 433 -18.24 15.13 1.30
N GLU A 434 -17.55 14.16 0.70
CA GLU A 434 -18.12 12.85 0.39
C GLU A 434 -18.54 12.09 1.65
N GLN A 435 -17.77 12.21 2.75
CA GLN A 435 -18.13 11.63 4.04
C GLN A 435 -19.32 12.36 4.68
N ALA A 436 -19.34 13.69 4.63
CA ALA A 436 -20.45 14.48 5.16
C ALA A 436 -21.75 14.23 4.39
N GLU A 437 -21.73 14.20 3.06
CA GLU A 437 -22.89 13.86 2.22
C GLU A 437 -23.42 12.46 2.53
N ARG A 438 -22.51 11.48 2.56
CA ARG A 438 -22.83 10.09 2.90
C ARG A 438 -23.54 9.97 4.23
N TRP A 439 -23.13 10.75 5.24
CA TRP A 439 -23.69 10.67 6.59
C TRP A 439 -24.79 11.68 6.90
N TRP A 440 -24.95 12.74 6.12
CA TRP A 440 -25.99 13.75 6.31
C TRP A 440 -27.29 13.33 5.64
N ASP A 441 -27.23 12.77 4.43
CA ASP A 441 -28.41 12.31 3.68
C ASP A 441 -28.77 10.84 3.96
N GLN A 442 -30.05 10.55 4.22
CA GLN A 442 -30.51 9.19 4.52
C GLN A 442 -30.42 8.28 3.30
N SER A 443 -30.75 8.79 2.11
CA SER A 443 -30.65 8.01 0.89
C SER A 443 -29.20 7.68 0.55
N ALA A 444 -28.27 8.61 0.76
CA ALA A 444 -26.84 8.37 0.63
C ALA A 444 -26.33 7.32 1.62
N ARG A 445 -26.74 7.37 2.90
CA ARG A 445 -26.42 6.32 3.89
C ARG A 445 -26.90 4.94 3.42
N ASN A 446 -28.13 4.86 2.93
CA ASN A 446 -28.74 3.62 2.46
C ASN A 446 -28.05 3.09 1.20
N ASN A 447 -27.71 3.97 0.24
CA ASN A 447 -26.98 3.63 -0.98
C ASN A 447 -25.55 3.15 -0.71
N ALA A 448 -24.91 3.67 0.34
CA ALA A 448 -23.63 3.20 0.82
C ALA A 448 -23.73 1.89 1.64
N GLU A 449 -24.93 1.32 1.79
CA GLU A 449 -25.21 0.10 2.56
C GLU A 449 -24.79 0.21 4.04
N LEU A 450 -24.89 1.41 4.64
CA LEU A 450 -24.57 1.62 6.06
C LEU A 450 -25.72 1.11 6.94
N ARG A 451 -25.43 0.16 7.83
CA ARG A 451 -26.43 -0.58 8.62
C ARG A 451 -25.95 -0.88 10.05
N ILE A 452 -26.91 -1.09 10.95
CA ILE A 452 -26.72 -1.69 12.29
C ILE A 452 -27.46 -3.02 12.29
N GLY A 453 -26.73 -4.12 12.19
CA GLY A 453 -27.36 -5.40 11.85
C GLY A 453 -28.10 -5.26 10.51
N GLU A 454 -29.42 -5.50 10.53
CA GLU A 454 -30.28 -5.36 9.34
C GLU A 454 -30.95 -3.97 9.23
N GLU A 455 -30.87 -3.15 10.27
CA GLU A 455 -31.58 -1.87 10.36
C GLU A 455 -30.83 -0.72 9.68
N GLU A 456 -31.60 0.24 9.15
CA GLU A 456 -31.07 1.48 8.61
C GLU A 456 -30.56 2.41 9.71
N VAL A 457 -29.45 3.10 9.45
CA VAL A 457 -28.91 4.09 10.38
C VAL A 457 -29.70 5.39 10.28
N THR A 458 -30.58 5.63 11.26
CA THR A 458 -31.41 6.83 11.34
C THR A 458 -30.70 7.99 12.02
N ASP A 459 -31.16 9.22 11.79
CA ASP A 459 -30.67 10.42 12.48
C ASP A 459 -30.73 10.29 14.01
N ARG A 460 -31.78 9.66 14.55
CA ARG A 460 -31.93 9.40 15.99
C ARG A 460 -30.90 8.41 16.51
N ALA A 461 -30.58 7.37 15.72
CA ALA A 461 -29.53 6.42 16.08
C ALA A 461 -28.17 7.12 16.16
N ILE A 462 -27.85 7.97 15.18
CA ILE A 462 -26.61 8.77 15.16
C ILE A 462 -26.52 9.67 16.39
N LEU A 463 -27.59 10.39 16.73
CA LEU A 463 -27.59 11.24 17.93
C LEU A 463 -27.43 10.43 19.21
N LYS A 464 -28.07 9.27 19.32
CA LYS A 464 -27.95 8.39 20.49
C LYS A 464 -26.52 7.83 20.61
N ASN A 465 -25.86 7.58 19.49
CA ASN A 465 -24.51 7.04 19.46
C ASN A 465 -23.70 7.58 18.28
N PRO A 466 -22.92 8.67 18.49
CA PRO A 466 -22.11 9.26 17.44
C PRO A 466 -21.06 8.31 16.85
N TYR A 467 -20.59 7.32 17.62
CA TYR A 467 -19.56 6.37 17.18
C TYR A 467 -20.06 5.36 16.13
N LEU A 468 -21.37 5.27 15.91
CA LEU A 468 -21.93 4.55 14.76
C LEU A 468 -21.36 5.06 13.43
N ILE A 469 -20.96 6.33 13.38
CA ILE A 469 -20.32 6.92 12.20
C ILE A 469 -19.03 6.17 11.85
N TYR A 470 -18.16 5.93 12.82
CA TYR A 470 -16.96 5.11 12.60
C TYR A 470 -17.35 3.65 12.32
N GLU A 471 -18.17 3.06 13.19
CA GLU A 471 -18.46 1.63 13.15
C GLU A 471 -19.08 1.21 11.82
N CYS A 472 -20.10 1.88 11.31
CA CYS A 472 -20.73 1.50 10.05
C CYS A 472 -19.89 1.87 8.82
N ASP A 473 -19.00 2.86 8.94
CA ASP A 473 -18.24 3.42 7.80
C ASP A 473 -16.85 2.80 7.63
N ARG A 474 -16.29 2.13 8.64
CA ARG A 474 -14.89 1.65 8.66
C ARG A 474 -14.46 0.75 7.50
N LEU A 475 -15.42 0.12 6.80
CA LEU A 475 -15.18 -0.74 5.64
C LEU A 475 -15.49 -0.06 4.29
N GLN A 476 -15.85 1.23 4.29
CA GLN A 476 -16.10 2.02 3.09
C GLN A 476 -14.80 2.50 2.44
N PRO A 477 -14.81 2.82 1.13
CA PRO A 477 -13.73 3.60 0.53
C PRO A 477 -13.60 4.96 1.21
N GLY A 478 -12.39 5.31 1.66
CA GLY A 478 -12.14 6.52 2.43
C GLY A 478 -12.93 6.51 3.76
N PRO A 479 -12.67 5.53 4.65
CA PRO A 479 -13.42 5.39 5.88
C PRO A 479 -13.18 6.57 6.81
N ILE A 480 -14.19 6.95 7.60
CA ILE A 480 -14.01 7.91 8.69
C ILE A 480 -13.28 7.21 9.84
N ALA A 481 -12.16 7.77 10.31
CA ALA A 481 -11.37 7.17 11.39
C ALA A 481 -12.04 7.32 12.77
N PHE A 482 -11.78 6.36 13.67
CA PHE A 482 -12.23 6.43 15.06
C PHE A 482 -11.82 7.76 15.73
N ARG A 483 -10.55 8.16 15.58
CA ARG A 483 -10.02 9.41 16.16
C ARG A 483 -10.76 10.66 15.70
N THR A 484 -11.21 10.70 14.45
CA THR A 484 -11.97 11.83 13.90
C THR A 484 -13.30 12.00 14.64
N ILE A 485 -13.95 10.89 15.01
CA ILE A 485 -15.17 10.90 15.81
C ILE A 485 -14.85 11.21 17.28
N ASP A 486 -13.84 10.54 17.85
CA ASP A 486 -13.44 10.71 19.25
C ASP A 486 -13.13 12.18 19.59
N GLN A 487 -12.33 12.86 18.75
CA GLN A 487 -11.97 14.27 18.94
C GLN A 487 -13.16 15.25 18.85
N GLY A 488 -14.27 14.87 18.23
CA GLY A 488 -15.49 15.70 18.16
C GLY A 488 -16.54 15.34 19.21
N ALA A 489 -16.63 14.04 19.55
CA ALA A 489 -17.61 13.46 20.45
C ALA A 489 -17.17 13.53 21.91
N PHE A 490 -15.87 13.38 22.16
CA PHE A 490 -15.25 13.50 23.47
C PHE A 490 -13.99 14.38 23.38
N PRO A 491 -14.16 15.69 23.05
CA PRO A 491 -13.03 16.60 22.87
C PRO A 491 -12.34 16.92 24.21
N GLU A 492 -11.23 17.65 24.13
CA GLU A 492 -10.56 18.22 25.30
C GLU A 492 -11.51 19.02 26.19
N LYS A 493 -11.26 18.98 27.50
CA LYS A 493 -12.17 19.52 28.52
C LYS A 493 -12.56 20.98 28.26
N ALA A 494 -11.62 21.81 27.84
CA ALA A 494 -11.90 23.22 27.52
C ALA A 494 -12.95 23.39 26.41
N ILE A 495 -12.89 22.56 25.37
CA ILE A 495 -13.88 22.56 24.29
C ILE A 495 -15.19 21.90 24.75
N ALA A 496 -15.10 20.81 25.51
CA ALA A 496 -16.28 20.11 26.04
C ALA A 496 -17.12 21.00 26.97
N ASP A 497 -16.46 21.79 27.84
CA ASP A 497 -17.10 22.70 28.78
C ASP A 497 -17.73 23.91 28.05
N ALA A 498 -17.04 24.47 27.05
CA ALA A 498 -17.54 25.62 26.28
C ALA A 498 -18.63 25.25 25.27
N HIS A 499 -18.55 24.04 24.68
CA HIS A 499 -19.46 23.56 23.64
C HIS A 499 -19.95 22.15 23.97
N PRO A 500 -20.73 21.96 25.04
CA PRO A 500 -21.16 20.63 25.47
C PRO A 500 -22.02 19.96 24.41
N LEU A 501 -21.87 18.63 24.28
CA LEU A 501 -22.83 17.82 23.53
C LEU A 501 -24.14 17.75 24.30
N SER A 502 -25.25 18.05 23.63
CA SER A 502 -26.58 17.88 24.20
C SER A 502 -27.00 16.41 24.20
N ASP A 503 -27.90 16.06 25.11
CA ASP A 503 -28.59 14.76 25.07
C ASP A 503 -29.28 14.53 23.72
N PRO A 504 -29.29 13.29 23.19
CA PRO A 504 -28.74 12.05 23.77
C PRO A 504 -27.26 11.78 23.42
N SER A 505 -26.56 12.72 22.77
CA SER A 505 -25.17 12.54 22.34
C SER A 505 -24.16 12.78 23.46
N ALA A 506 -24.57 13.40 24.56
CA ALA A 506 -23.71 13.67 25.71
C ALA A 506 -23.03 12.38 26.21
N MET A 507 -21.73 12.47 26.47
CA MET A 507 -20.90 11.36 26.94
C MET A 507 -20.88 11.32 28.45
N THR A 508 -20.95 10.13 29.06
CA THR A 508 -20.98 10.00 30.54
C THR A 508 -19.61 10.15 31.19
N GLY A 509 -18.53 9.96 30.43
CA GLY A 509 -17.16 10.09 30.89
C GLY A 509 -16.15 9.44 29.94
N PRO A 510 -14.86 9.36 30.34
CA PRO A 510 -13.79 8.83 29.50
C PRO A 510 -14.00 7.40 29.02
N VAL A 511 -14.71 6.56 29.79
CA VAL A 511 -14.97 5.14 29.47
C VAL A 511 -16.45 4.90 29.16
N ASP A 512 -17.15 5.87 28.58
CA ASP A 512 -18.50 5.67 28.05
C ASP A 512 -18.54 4.43 27.13
N GLY A 513 -19.51 3.53 27.35
CA GLY A 513 -19.58 2.25 26.64
C GLY A 513 -19.61 2.38 25.11
N ARG A 514 -20.15 3.47 24.56
CA ARG A 514 -20.13 3.73 23.11
C ARG A 514 -18.72 3.98 22.60
N ARG A 515 -17.94 4.77 23.36
CA ARG A 515 -16.54 5.09 23.06
C ARG A 515 -15.66 3.86 23.21
N LEU A 516 -15.80 3.12 24.30
CA LEU A 516 -15.07 1.87 24.53
C LEU A 516 -15.30 0.89 23.39
N ARG A 517 -16.57 0.61 23.04
CA ARG A 517 -16.93 -0.30 21.94
C ARG A 517 -16.30 0.09 20.60
N ALA A 518 -16.34 1.38 20.25
CA ALA A 518 -15.77 1.85 19.00
C ALA A 518 -14.23 1.78 18.98
N ALA A 519 -13.58 2.13 20.10
CA ALA A 519 -12.14 2.00 20.25
C ALA A 519 -11.71 0.53 20.17
N THR A 520 -12.42 -0.38 20.85
CA THR A 520 -12.17 -1.83 20.78
C THR A 520 -12.33 -2.34 19.35
N ALA A 521 -13.33 -1.86 18.60
CA ALA A 521 -13.47 -2.21 17.19
C ALA A 521 -12.25 -1.72 16.37
N ALA A 522 -11.72 -0.52 16.62
CA ALA A 522 -10.50 -0.04 15.96
C ALA A 522 -9.27 -0.91 16.26
N VAL A 523 -9.09 -1.32 17.51
CA VAL A 523 -8.00 -2.24 17.90
C VAL A 523 -8.16 -3.61 17.22
N LEU A 524 -9.38 -4.16 17.18
CA LEU A 524 -9.62 -5.43 16.51
C LEU A 524 -9.43 -5.36 14.99
N GLU A 525 -9.77 -4.24 14.34
CA GLU A 525 -9.51 -4.04 12.90
C GLU A 525 -8.00 -3.93 12.61
N ALA A 526 -7.23 -3.30 13.50
CA ALA A 526 -5.76 -3.31 13.43
C ALA A 526 -5.23 -4.74 13.59
N GLY A 527 -5.67 -5.48 14.62
CA GLY A 527 -5.30 -6.89 14.80
C GLY A 527 -5.69 -7.79 13.62
N ALA A 528 -6.82 -7.52 12.97
CA ALA A 528 -7.22 -8.22 11.75
C ALA A 528 -6.29 -7.96 10.56
N SER A 529 -5.72 -6.75 10.48
CA SER A 529 -4.71 -6.40 9.49
C SER A 529 -3.39 -7.15 9.75
N ASP A 530 -3.06 -7.40 11.02
CA ASP A 530 -1.90 -8.20 11.46
C ASP A 530 -2.14 -9.72 11.36
N GLY A 531 -3.34 -10.13 10.96
CA GLY A 531 -3.69 -11.54 10.74
C GLY A 531 -4.47 -12.21 11.88
N HIS A 532 -4.70 -11.50 13.00
CA HIS A 532 -5.50 -12.01 14.11
C HIS A 532 -7.00 -12.00 13.79
N THR A 533 -7.73 -13.03 14.22
CA THR A 533 -9.20 -13.07 14.05
C THR A 533 -9.95 -12.75 15.32
N LEU A 534 -9.26 -12.80 16.46
CA LEU A 534 -9.74 -12.46 17.79
C LEU A 534 -8.55 -11.99 18.64
N LEU A 535 -8.82 -11.25 19.71
CA LEU A 535 -7.81 -10.85 20.69
C LEU A 535 -8.32 -11.12 22.11
N GLY A 536 -7.42 -11.56 22.99
CA GLY A 536 -7.73 -11.71 24.42
C GLY A 536 -8.00 -10.36 25.07
N ARG A 537 -8.86 -10.33 26.11
CA ARG A 537 -9.22 -9.09 26.81
C ARG A 537 -8.01 -8.33 27.34
N GLU A 538 -7.03 -9.03 27.90
CA GLU A 538 -5.79 -8.45 28.43
C GLU A 538 -5.01 -7.70 27.34
N THR A 539 -4.79 -8.35 26.19
CA THR A 539 -4.13 -7.74 25.02
C THR A 539 -4.91 -6.55 24.49
N LEU A 540 -6.24 -6.64 24.43
CA LEU A 540 -7.10 -5.53 24.01
C LEU A 540 -6.98 -4.32 24.94
N ILE A 541 -6.99 -4.52 26.25
CA ILE A 541 -6.83 -3.44 27.23
C ILE A 541 -5.46 -2.78 27.08
N ALA A 542 -4.39 -3.57 26.90
CA ALA A 542 -3.04 -3.04 26.66
C ALA A 542 -3.01 -2.16 25.39
N GLN A 543 -3.48 -2.67 24.26
CA GLN A 543 -3.50 -1.94 22.99
C GLN A 543 -4.41 -0.70 23.03
N LEU A 544 -5.54 -0.75 23.73
CA LEU A 544 -6.40 0.43 23.94
C LEU A 544 -5.69 1.55 24.70
N ARG A 545 -4.90 1.20 25.72
CA ARG A 545 -4.10 2.17 26.50
C ARG A 545 -2.96 2.76 25.67
N GLU A 546 -2.47 2.02 24.67
CA GLU A 546 -1.44 2.46 23.72
C GLU A 546 -1.98 3.33 22.58
N MET A 547 -3.29 3.45 22.40
CA MET A 547 -3.89 4.28 21.33
C MET A 547 -3.58 5.78 21.45
N ASN A 548 -2.80 6.27 22.40
CA ASN A 548 -2.38 7.69 22.51
C ASN A 548 -3.55 8.65 22.23
N LEU A 549 -4.66 8.47 22.96
CA LEU A 549 -5.88 9.29 22.85
C LEU A 549 -5.81 10.46 23.83
N SER A 550 -6.40 11.59 23.43
CA SER A 550 -6.56 12.75 24.29
C SER A 550 -7.96 13.34 24.09
N PRO A 551 -8.84 13.26 25.11
CA PRO A 551 -8.60 12.69 26.45
C PRO A 551 -8.32 11.17 26.42
N ALA A 552 -7.60 10.65 27.43
CA ALA A 552 -7.27 9.22 27.49
C ALA A 552 -8.51 8.32 27.63
N LEU A 553 -8.39 7.06 27.21
CA LEU A 553 -9.39 5.99 27.42
C LEU A 553 -8.82 4.98 28.45
N PRO A 554 -9.06 5.16 29.76
CA PRO A 554 -8.53 4.27 30.79
C PRO A 554 -9.36 2.98 30.89
N ALA A 555 -9.29 2.13 29.86
CA ALA A 555 -9.97 0.84 29.85
C ALA A 555 -9.42 -0.10 30.95
N THR A 556 -10.31 -0.85 31.61
CA THR A 556 -9.99 -1.88 32.61
C THR A 556 -10.88 -3.10 32.40
N ASP A 557 -10.56 -4.22 33.04
CA ASP A 557 -11.39 -5.43 33.02
C ASP A 557 -12.83 -5.15 33.50
N ASP A 558 -12.98 -4.39 34.59
CA ASP A 558 -14.30 -4.05 35.14
C ASP A 558 -15.15 -3.27 34.13
N GLN A 559 -14.55 -2.33 33.39
CA GLN A 559 -15.26 -1.55 32.38
C GLN A 559 -15.73 -2.41 31.22
N TYR A 560 -14.92 -3.39 30.81
CA TYR A 560 -15.34 -4.38 29.82
C TYR A 560 -16.50 -5.25 30.32
N GLU A 561 -16.45 -5.68 31.58
CA GLU A 561 -17.52 -6.47 32.18
C GLU A 561 -18.83 -5.68 32.27
N ILE A 562 -18.77 -4.40 32.64
CA ILE A 562 -19.93 -3.50 32.69
C ILE A 562 -20.58 -3.33 31.32
N TYR A 563 -19.79 -3.25 30.24
CA TYR A 563 -20.28 -2.92 28.90
C TYR A 563 -20.40 -4.11 27.95
N VAL A 564 -20.11 -5.35 28.39
CA VAL A 564 -20.04 -6.54 27.52
C VAL A 564 -21.30 -6.74 26.68
N ASP A 565 -22.48 -6.53 27.27
CA ASP A 565 -23.78 -6.70 26.60
C ASP A 565 -24.08 -5.61 25.56
N THR A 566 -23.32 -4.50 25.59
CA THR A 566 -23.47 -3.39 24.63
C THR A 566 -22.56 -3.53 23.41
N LEU A 567 -21.60 -4.47 23.45
CA LEU A 567 -20.61 -4.67 22.38
C LEU A 567 -21.21 -5.19 21.05
N PRO A 568 -22.20 -6.11 21.06
CA PRO A 568 -22.92 -6.49 19.85
C PRO A 568 -23.69 -5.31 19.21
N PRO A 569 -23.94 -5.32 17.89
CA PRO A 569 -23.55 -6.35 16.92
C PRO A 569 -22.18 -6.07 16.28
N VAL A 570 -21.37 -5.15 16.81
CA VAL A 570 -20.09 -4.78 16.15
C VAL A 570 -19.01 -5.84 16.39
N MET A 571 -19.05 -6.45 17.57
CA MET A 571 -18.15 -7.52 17.98
C MET A 571 -18.88 -8.55 18.84
N MET A 572 -18.28 -9.72 18.93
CA MET A 572 -18.78 -10.87 19.68
C MET A 572 -17.79 -11.24 20.77
N ALA A 573 -18.30 -11.51 21.96
CA ALA A 573 -17.54 -12.16 23.01
C ALA A 573 -17.28 -13.62 22.65
N CYS A 574 -16.09 -14.11 23.00
CA CYS A 574 -15.69 -15.50 22.84
C CYS A 574 -14.74 -15.90 23.97
N THR A 575 -14.40 -17.19 24.01
CA THR A 575 -13.56 -17.76 25.06
C THR A 575 -12.37 -18.47 24.43
N LEU A 576 -11.18 -18.23 24.97
CA LEU A 576 -9.95 -18.93 24.62
C LEU A 576 -9.97 -20.37 25.16
N GLU A 577 -9.02 -21.20 24.73
CA GLU A 577 -8.91 -22.60 25.17
C GLU A 577 -8.66 -22.73 26.67
N ASP A 578 -7.99 -21.76 27.28
CA ASP A 578 -7.72 -21.68 28.73
C ASP A 578 -8.89 -21.09 29.54
N GLY A 579 -10.02 -20.79 28.90
CA GLY A 579 -11.21 -20.21 29.55
C GLY A 579 -11.20 -18.69 29.66
N LYS A 580 -10.11 -18.00 29.26
CA LYS A 580 -10.05 -16.53 29.34
C LYS A 580 -10.95 -15.86 28.30
N PRO A 581 -11.51 -14.67 28.61
CA PRO A 581 -12.35 -13.93 27.68
C PRO A 581 -11.55 -13.30 26.54
N ALA A 582 -12.14 -13.33 25.36
CA ALA A 582 -11.62 -12.74 24.14
C ALA A 582 -12.76 -12.12 23.32
N TYR A 583 -12.41 -11.26 22.38
CA TYR A 583 -13.38 -10.59 21.52
C TYR A 583 -12.95 -10.68 20.06
N GLN A 584 -13.95 -10.72 19.18
CA GLN A 584 -13.80 -10.86 17.75
C GLN A 584 -14.76 -9.91 17.04
N LEU A 585 -14.35 -9.32 15.91
CA LEU A 585 -15.26 -8.55 15.06
C LEU A 585 -16.42 -9.44 14.58
N ASP A 586 -17.64 -8.94 14.62
CA ASP A 586 -18.85 -9.73 14.29
C ASP A 586 -18.75 -10.38 12.90
N ARG A 587 -18.29 -9.62 11.90
CA ARG A 587 -18.05 -10.14 10.54
C ARG A 587 -17.15 -11.38 10.52
N LEU A 588 -16.13 -11.44 11.38
CA LEU A 588 -15.23 -12.58 11.48
C LEU A 588 -15.87 -13.72 12.28
N GLY A 589 -16.66 -13.40 13.32
CA GLY A 589 -17.42 -14.39 14.08
C GLY A 589 -18.47 -15.12 13.23
N VAL A 590 -19.24 -14.38 12.43
CA VAL A 590 -20.21 -14.93 11.46
C VAL A 590 -19.49 -15.79 10.42
N THR A 591 -18.36 -15.30 9.89
CA THR A 591 -17.54 -16.03 8.90
C THR A 591 -17.01 -17.35 9.49
N ARG A 592 -16.48 -17.31 10.71
CA ARG A 592 -16.00 -18.48 11.45
C ARG A 592 -17.09 -19.52 11.63
N GLU A 593 -18.27 -19.10 12.08
CA GLU A 593 -19.40 -20.02 12.32
C GLU A 593 -19.90 -20.64 11.01
N LEU A 594 -19.97 -19.87 9.92
CA LEU A 594 -20.31 -20.39 8.60
C LEU A 594 -19.34 -21.47 8.13
N ILE A 595 -18.02 -21.22 8.28
CA ILE A 595 -16.98 -22.20 7.91
C ILE A 595 -17.11 -23.44 8.81
N ALA A 596 -17.13 -23.26 10.12
CA ALA A 596 -17.14 -24.36 11.09
C ALA A 596 -18.38 -25.24 10.94
N SER A 597 -19.57 -24.64 10.86
CA SER A 597 -20.83 -25.37 10.67
C SER A 597 -20.86 -26.10 9.32
N THR A 598 -20.39 -25.48 8.24
CA THR A 598 -20.34 -26.11 6.91
C THR A 598 -19.39 -27.30 6.87
N VAL A 599 -18.18 -27.14 7.41
CA VAL A 599 -17.18 -28.23 7.48
C VAL A 599 -17.74 -29.38 8.30
N ARG A 600 -18.18 -29.14 9.54
CA ARG A 600 -18.73 -30.19 10.42
C ARG A 600 -19.93 -30.92 9.80
N ARG A 601 -20.87 -30.19 9.18
CA ARG A 601 -22.03 -30.77 8.50
C ARG A 601 -21.62 -31.65 7.32
N ARG A 602 -20.68 -31.19 6.49
CA ARG A 602 -20.22 -31.96 5.31
C ARG A 602 -19.43 -33.20 5.71
N LEU A 603 -18.64 -33.16 6.78
CA LEU A 603 -17.91 -34.31 7.31
C LEU A 603 -18.84 -35.43 7.82
N LYS A 604 -20.01 -35.07 8.38
CA LYS A 604 -21.03 -36.04 8.83
C LYS A 604 -21.88 -36.60 7.69
N GLY A 605 -21.84 -36.01 6.50
CA GLY A 605 -22.70 -36.41 5.38
C GLY A 605 -22.25 -37.70 4.70
N LYS A 606 -23.21 -38.45 4.13
CA LYS A 606 -22.92 -39.66 3.35
C LYS A 606 -21.96 -39.33 2.18
N ARG A 607 -20.88 -40.11 2.09
CA ARG A 607 -19.89 -40.00 1.01
C ARG A 607 -20.55 -40.26 -0.35
N HIS A 608 -20.07 -39.56 -1.37
CA HIS A 608 -20.49 -39.84 -2.74
C HIS A 608 -19.77 -41.08 -3.25
N ASP A 609 -20.51 -41.95 -3.94
CA ASP A 609 -19.89 -43.06 -4.65
C ASP A 609 -19.28 -42.54 -5.95
N VAL A 610 -18.06 -42.97 -6.25
CA VAL A 610 -17.32 -42.62 -7.46
C VAL A 610 -16.76 -43.92 -8.00
N ASP A 611 -17.50 -44.54 -8.92
CA ASP A 611 -17.13 -45.81 -9.55
C ASP A 611 -15.98 -45.60 -10.55
N VAL A 612 -14.77 -45.46 -10.02
CA VAL A 612 -13.54 -45.30 -10.79
C VAL A 612 -12.44 -46.13 -10.16
N ASP A 613 -11.87 -47.06 -10.92
CA ASP A 613 -10.62 -47.71 -10.54
C ASP A 613 -9.43 -46.76 -10.77
N TRP A 614 -9.16 -45.94 -9.75
CA TRP A 614 -8.07 -44.97 -9.76
C TRP A 614 -6.71 -45.62 -9.98
N ARG A 615 -6.47 -46.85 -9.50
CA ARG A 615 -5.18 -47.53 -9.66
C ARG A 615 -4.97 -47.93 -11.11
N LYS A 616 -5.99 -48.50 -11.75
CA LYS A 616 -5.97 -48.87 -13.18
C LYS A 616 -5.82 -47.64 -14.06
N ARG A 617 -6.53 -46.55 -13.76
CA ARG A 617 -6.42 -45.28 -14.49
C ARG A 617 -5.00 -44.69 -14.41
N LEU A 618 -4.42 -44.63 -13.22
CA LEU A 618 -3.04 -44.18 -13.02
C LEU A 618 -2.03 -45.10 -13.76
N ASN A 619 -2.21 -46.41 -13.71
CA ASN A 619 -1.34 -47.34 -14.45
C ASN A 619 -1.37 -47.11 -15.96
N ARG A 620 -2.55 -46.87 -16.54
CA ARG A 620 -2.68 -46.55 -17.96
C ARG A 620 -2.00 -45.23 -18.32
N ALA A 621 -2.21 -44.19 -17.52
CA ALA A 621 -1.63 -42.87 -17.77
C ALA A 621 -0.09 -42.86 -17.69
N PHE A 622 0.50 -43.76 -16.91
CA PHE A 622 1.95 -43.90 -16.75
C PHE A 622 2.46 -45.25 -17.30
N GLU A 623 1.83 -45.80 -18.35
CA GLU A 623 2.20 -47.10 -18.94
C GLU A 623 3.65 -47.14 -19.43
N LYS A 624 4.18 -45.99 -19.88
CA LYS A 624 5.56 -45.82 -20.36
C LYS A 624 6.60 -45.78 -19.23
N THR A 625 6.18 -45.85 -17.97
CA THR A 625 7.05 -45.85 -16.80
C THR A 625 6.77 -47.12 -15.99
N PRO A 626 7.67 -48.11 -15.98
CA PRO A 626 7.46 -49.34 -15.21
C PRO A 626 7.30 -49.04 -13.72
N ALA A 627 6.32 -49.67 -13.07
CA ALA A 627 6.13 -49.59 -11.63
C ALA A 627 6.15 -51.00 -11.02
N PRO A 628 7.35 -51.61 -10.88
CA PRO A 628 7.48 -52.92 -10.23
C PRO A 628 6.84 -52.88 -8.83
N LYS A 629 6.21 -53.98 -8.40
CA LYS A 629 5.57 -54.05 -7.07
C LYS A 629 6.56 -53.70 -5.96
N GLY A 630 6.18 -52.79 -5.07
CA GLY A 630 7.04 -52.33 -3.97
C GLY A 630 8.08 -51.25 -4.35
N SER A 631 8.23 -50.93 -5.64
CA SER A 631 9.06 -49.81 -6.10
C SER A 631 8.55 -48.46 -5.58
N LEU A 632 9.39 -47.42 -5.61
CA LEU A 632 8.98 -46.05 -5.26
C LEU A 632 7.82 -45.56 -6.13
N GLU A 633 7.84 -45.88 -7.43
CA GLU A 633 6.79 -45.50 -8.36
C GLU A 633 5.48 -46.27 -8.11
N ASP A 634 5.53 -47.57 -7.77
CA ASP A 634 4.34 -48.33 -7.34
C ASP A 634 3.73 -47.75 -6.06
N ARG A 635 4.56 -47.46 -5.06
CA ARG A 635 4.11 -46.79 -3.81
C ARG A 635 3.51 -45.42 -4.10
N ARG A 636 4.11 -44.62 -4.98
CA ARG A 636 3.59 -43.31 -5.41
C ARG A 636 2.21 -43.43 -6.07
N ARG A 637 2.01 -44.41 -6.95
CA ARG A 637 0.70 -44.63 -7.59
C ARG A 637 -0.33 -45.16 -6.60
N ASN A 638 0.07 -46.01 -5.66
CA ASN A 638 -0.80 -46.48 -4.58
C ASN A 638 -1.24 -45.31 -3.67
N GLU A 639 -0.32 -44.40 -3.35
CA GLU A 639 -0.61 -43.17 -2.59
C GLU A 639 -1.60 -42.27 -3.35
N LYS A 640 -1.33 -41.96 -4.62
CA LYS A 640 -2.23 -41.14 -5.46
C LYS A 640 -3.61 -41.78 -5.61
N ALA A 641 -3.69 -43.10 -5.79
CA ALA A 641 -4.96 -43.82 -5.88
C ALA A 641 -5.75 -43.75 -4.56
N ALA A 642 -5.06 -43.89 -3.41
CA ALA A 642 -5.69 -43.75 -2.10
C ALA A 642 -6.20 -42.33 -1.86
N ALA A 643 -5.38 -41.32 -2.18
CA ALA A 643 -5.78 -39.92 -2.08
C ALA A 643 -7.03 -39.62 -2.95
N LEU A 644 -7.07 -40.05 -4.21
CA LEU A 644 -8.24 -39.87 -5.09
C LEU A 644 -9.53 -40.48 -4.54
N ARG A 645 -9.45 -41.62 -3.82
CA ARG A 645 -10.62 -42.19 -3.12
C ARG A 645 -11.09 -41.29 -1.98
N GLU A 646 -10.17 -40.69 -1.22
CA GLU A 646 -10.54 -39.75 -0.16
C GLU A 646 -11.16 -38.46 -0.67
N LEU A 647 -10.73 -37.98 -1.85
CA LEU A 647 -11.31 -36.78 -2.49
C LEU A 647 -12.76 -36.95 -2.96
N ALA A 648 -13.33 -38.17 -2.91
CA ALA A 648 -14.75 -38.40 -3.16
C ALA A 648 -15.67 -37.90 -2.02
N ALA A 649 -15.11 -37.57 -0.84
CA ALA A 649 -15.86 -37.04 0.29
C ALA A 649 -16.54 -35.69 -0.03
N ARG A 650 -17.57 -35.34 0.75
CA ARG A 650 -18.32 -34.08 0.59
C ARG A 650 -17.51 -32.83 0.91
N PHE A 651 -16.49 -33.00 1.74
CA PHE A 651 -15.45 -32.04 2.05
C PHE A 651 -14.16 -32.83 2.19
N SER A 652 -13.04 -32.35 1.66
CA SER A 652 -11.74 -33.01 1.85
C SER A 652 -10.57 -32.04 1.73
N VAL A 653 -9.43 -32.42 2.29
CA VAL A 653 -8.16 -31.73 2.11
C VAL A 653 -7.17 -32.62 1.34
N LEU A 654 -6.46 -32.03 0.37
CA LEU A 654 -5.31 -32.62 -0.30
C LEU A 654 -4.06 -31.85 0.07
N ILE A 655 -3.20 -32.49 0.85
CA ILE A 655 -1.99 -31.91 1.39
C ILE A 655 -0.79 -32.51 0.68
N GLY A 656 0.28 -31.74 0.56
CA GLY A 656 1.59 -32.27 0.24
C GLY A 656 2.57 -31.16 -0.09
N ALA A 657 3.85 -31.40 0.13
CA ALA A 657 4.91 -30.45 -0.19
C ALA A 657 4.94 -30.10 -1.69
N ALA A 658 5.71 -29.08 -2.05
CA ALA A 658 5.96 -28.76 -3.46
C ALA A 658 6.56 -29.98 -4.21
N GLY A 659 6.03 -30.29 -5.39
CA GLY A 659 6.55 -31.37 -6.23
C GLY A 659 6.06 -32.79 -5.90
N THR A 660 5.14 -32.97 -4.94
CA THR A 660 4.47 -34.26 -4.66
C THR A 660 3.43 -34.66 -5.72
N GLY A 661 3.07 -33.73 -6.61
CA GLY A 661 2.17 -33.99 -7.74
C GLY A 661 0.70 -33.75 -7.44
N LYS A 662 0.36 -32.87 -6.47
CA LYS A 662 -1.01 -32.46 -6.13
C LYS A 662 -1.83 -32.08 -7.37
N THR A 663 -1.34 -31.14 -8.17
CA THR A 663 -2.06 -30.67 -9.37
C THR A 663 -2.18 -31.75 -10.46
N SER A 664 -1.20 -32.66 -10.57
CA SER A 664 -1.33 -33.83 -11.45
C SER A 664 -2.41 -34.79 -10.97
N LEU A 665 -2.56 -34.97 -9.66
CA LEU A 665 -3.65 -35.74 -9.07
C LEU A 665 -5.01 -35.07 -9.34
N LEU A 666 -5.09 -33.74 -9.22
CA LEU A 666 -6.30 -32.98 -9.57
C LEU A 666 -6.71 -33.14 -11.02
N ARG A 667 -5.76 -33.20 -11.95
CA ARG A 667 -6.06 -33.50 -13.37
C ARG A 667 -6.82 -34.83 -13.52
N PHE A 668 -6.34 -35.91 -12.89
CA PHE A 668 -7.02 -37.21 -12.94
C PHE A 668 -8.43 -37.16 -12.35
N LEU A 669 -8.61 -36.40 -11.27
CA LEU A 669 -9.92 -36.20 -10.66
C LEU A 669 -10.87 -35.43 -11.61
N CYS A 670 -10.39 -34.37 -12.25
CA CYS A 670 -11.17 -33.53 -13.16
C CYS A 670 -11.55 -34.26 -14.46
N GLU A 671 -10.71 -35.17 -14.95
CA GLU A 671 -10.96 -35.97 -16.16
C GLU A 671 -11.84 -37.21 -15.91
N ALA A 672 -12.20 -37.52 -14.67
CA ALA A 672 -13.04 -38.67 -14.37
C ALA A 672 -14.50 -38.35 -14.72
N GLU A 673 -15.10 -39.12 -15.64
CA GLU A 673 -16.46 -38.86 -16.17
C GLU A 673 -17.53 -38.61 -15.09
N PRO A 674 -17.60 -39.38 -13.96
CA PRO A 674 -18.59 -39.12 -12.92
C PRO A 674 -18.47 -37.75 -12.23
N ILE A 675 -17.31 -37.11 -12.36
CA ILE A 675 -16.99 -35.79 -11.79
C ILE A 675 -17.10 -34.72 -12.88
N ALA A 676 -16.47 -34.95 -14.03
CA ALA A 676 -16.44 -34.03 -15.18
C ALA A 676 -17.85 -33.68 -15.66
N ASN A 677 -18.71 -34.69 -15.83
CA ASN A 677 -20.07 -34.53 -16.37
C ASN A 677 -21.01 -33.73 -15.46
N ARG A 678 -20.60 -33.46 -14.21
CA ARG A 678 -21.39 -32.71 -13.21
C ARG A 678 -20.82 -31.32 -12.93
N GLY A 679 -19.81 -30.89 -13.68
CA GLY A 679 -19.20 -29.56 -13.59
C GLY A 679 -18.18 -29.44 -12.46
N VAL A 680 -17.00 -28.92 -12.81
CA VAL A 680 -15.88 -28.67 -11.90
C VAL A 680 -15.54 -27.19 -11.90
N LEU A 681 -15.52 -26.58 -10.72
CA LEU A 681 -15.04 -25.21 -10.51
C LEU A 681 -13.63 -25.25 -9.93
N LEU A 682 -12.65 -24.79 -10.70
CA LEU A 682 -11.26 -24.65 -10.26
C LEU A 682 -10.97 -23.21 -9.84
N LEU A 683 -10.51 -23.07 -8.60
CA LEU A 683 -10.18 -21.78 -7.99
C LEU A 683 -8.75 -21.76 -7.48
N ALA A 684 -8.15 -20.58 -7.50
CA ALA A 684 -6.88 -20.29 -6.84
C ALA A 684 -6.89 -18.86 -6.28
N PRO A 685 -6.10 -18.55 -5.24
CA PRO A 685 -6.06 -17.21 -4.65
C PRO A 685 -5.34 -16.20 -5.55
N THR A 686 -4.27 -16.62 -6.25
CA THR A 686 -3.45 -15.72 -7.08
C THR A 686 -3.65 -15.98 -8.58
N GLY A 687 -3.41 -14.94 -9.38
CA GLY A 687 -3.50 -15.06 -10.84
C GLY A 687 -2.49 -16.06 -11.43
N LYS A 688 -1.27 -16.14 -10.86
CA LYS A 688 -0.23 -17.10 -11.28
C LYS A 688 -0.63 -18.54 -10.97
N ALA A 689 -1.14 -18.81 -9.77
CA ALA A 689 -1.63 -20.13 -9.40
C ALA A 689 -2.82 -20.56 -10.28
N ARG A 690 -3.75 -19.64 -10.58
CA ARG A 690 -4.85 -19.86 -11.51
C ARG A 690 -4.38 -20.28 -12.90
N VAL A 691 -3.42 -19.55 -13.50
CA VAL A 691 -2.89 -19.88 -14.84
C VAL A 691 -2.24 -21.26 -14.85
N ARG A 692 -1.45 -21.57 -13.82
CA ARG A 692 -0.80 -22.88 -13.67
C ARG A 692 -1.83 -24.01 -13.52
N LEU A 693 -2.84 -23.82 -12.67
CA LEU A 693 -3.90 -24.78 -12.43
C LEU A 693 -4.63 -25.12 -13.74
N GLN A 694 -5.06 -24.09 -14.48
CA GLN A 694 -5.73 -24.25 -15.78
C GLN A 694 -4.87 -24.98 -16.82
N ARG A 695 -3.58 -24.61 -16.94
CA ARG A 695 -2.66 -25.28 -17.89
C ARG A 695 -2.45 -26.76 -17.57
N GLN A 696 -2.41 -27.12 -16.28
CA GLN A 696 -2.14 -28.50 -15.86
C GLN A 696 -3.37 -29.40 -15.90
N THR A 697 -4.57 -28.87 -15.66
CA THR A 697 -5.82 -29.63 -15.67
C THR A 697 -6.55 -29.60 -17.02
N GLY A 698 -6.30 -28.59 -17.85
CA GLY A 698 -7.05 -28.34 -19.08
C GLY A 698 -8.47 -27.78 -18.85
N VAL A 699 -8.84 -27.51 -17.60
CA VAL A 699 -10.16 -26.97 -17.21
C VAL A 699 -10.03 -25.49 -16.89
N GLU A 700 -11.03 -24.69 -17.27
CA GLU A 700 -11.06 -23.25 -16.95
C GLU A 700 -10.92 -23.03 -15.44
N ALA A 701 -9.94 -22.21 -15.05
CA ALA A 701 -9.73 -21.83 -13.66
C ALA A 701 -9.89 -20.32 -13.47
N ARG A 702 -10.47 -19.94 -12.33
CA ARG A 702 -10.70 -18.55 -11.93
C ARG A 702 -9.94 -18.22 -10.65
N THR A 703 -9.61 -16.95 -10.45
CA THR A 703 -9.25 -16.52 -9.10
C THR A 703 -10.50 -16.49 -8.22
N ILE A 704 -10.33 -16.64 -6.91
CA ILE A 704 -11.46 -16.51 -5.95
C ILE A 704 -12.12 -15.13 -6.10
N ALA A 705 -11.34 -14.06 -6.22
CA ALA A 705 -11.85 -12.71 -6.48
C ALA A 705 -12.73 -12.65 -7.74
N GLN A 706 -12.28 -13.25 -8.86
CA GLN A 706 -13.05 -13.28 -10.10
C GLN A 706 -14.39 -14.03 -9.97
N PHE A 707 -14.42 -15.12 -9.21
CA PHE A 707 -15.64 -15.87 -8.96
C PHE A 707 -16.61 -15.10 -8.05
N LEU A 708 -16.10 -14.40 -7.03
CA LEU A 708 -16.90 -13.71 -6.01
C LEU A 708 -17.29 -12.26 -6.37
N ARG A 709 -16.69 -11.68 -7.41
CA ARG A 709 -16.89 -10.29 -7.86
C ARG A 709 -18.36 -9.83 -7.92
N PRO A 710 -19.35 -10.63 -8.34
CA PRO A 710 -20.72 -10.14 -8.48
C PRO A 710 -21.35 -9.65 -7.17
N LEU A 711 -21.17 -10.37 -6.05
CA LEU A 711 -21.90 -10.08 -4.80
C LEU A 711 -21.03 -10.10 -3.53
N ARG A 712 -19.90 -10.82 -3.55
CA ARG A 712 -19.12 -11.20 -2.36
C ARG A 712 -17.69 -10.69 -2.33
N TYR A 713 -17.29 -9.90 -3.34
CA TYR A 713 -16.00 -9.23 -3.40
C TYR A 713 -16.19 -7.77 -3.85
N ARG A 714 -15.80 -6.82 -2.99
CA ARG A 714 -15.88 -5.38 -3.29
C ARG A 714 -14.57 -4.92 -3.92
N GLU A 715 -14.61 -4.55 -5.20
CA GLU A 715 -13.42 -4.11 -5.94
C GLU A 715 -12.83 -2.79 -5.41
N ALA A 716 -13.68 -1.86 -4.92
CA ALA A 716 -13.22 -0.57 -4.41
C ALA A 716 -12.37 -0.68 -3.14
N THR A 717 -12.68 -1.65 -2.27
CA THR A 717 -11.99 -1.89 -0.99
C THR A 717 -11.08 -3.13 -1.02
N GLN A 718 -11.14 -3.92 -2.10
CA GLN A 718 -10.46 -5.22 -2.23
C GLN A 718 -10.84 -6.24 -1.14
N THR A 719 -12.04 -6.11 -0.55
CA THR A 719 -12.49 -6.95 0.58
C THR A 719 -13.47 -8.04 0.16
N TYR A 720 -13.48 -9.14 0.92
CA TYR A 720 -14.43 -10.24 0.78
C TYR A 720 -15.51 -10.12 1.86
N ARG A 721 -16.74 -10.53 1.55
CA ARG A 721 -17.85 -10.46 2.50
C ARG A 721 -18.76 -11.68 2.42
N VAL A 722 -19.23 -12.12 3.58
CA VAL A 722 -20.39 -13.01 3.70
C VAL A 722 -21.64 -12.14 3.64
N VAL A 723 -22.55 -12.46 2.74
CA VAL A 723 -23.78 -11.67 2.47
C VAL A 723 -25.04 -12.44 2.77
N GLY A 724 -24.94 -13.76 3.00
CA GLY A 724 -26.06 -14.60 3.36
C GLY A 724 -26.83 -15.12 2.14
N ASP A 725 -28.15 -15.19 2.27
CA ASP A 725 -29.04 -15.88 1.31
C ASP A 725 -29.44 -15.01 0.11
N VAL A 726 -28.42 -14.44 -0.54
CA VAL A 726 -28.53 -13.87 -1.89
C VAL A 726 -28.07 -14.90 -2.93
N GLU A 727 -28.22 -14.61 -4.22
CA GLU A 727 -27.87 -15.53 -5.32
C GLU A 727 -26.59 -16.34 -5.08
N ARG A 728 -26.72 -17.67 -5.14
CA ARG A 728 -25.65 -18.66 -4.94
C ARG A 728 -25.45 -19.49 -6.20
N SER A 729 -24.20 -19.82 -6.51
CA SER A 729 -23.85 -20.67 -7.65
C SER A 729 -24.01 -22.15 -7.32
N GLY A 730 -24.93 -22.81 -8.01
CA GLY A 730 -25.10 -24.28 -8.02
C GLY A 730 -24.69 -24.97 -9.32
N ALA A 731 -24.06 -24.22 -10.24
CA ALA A 731 -23.68 -24.67 -11.59
C ALA A 731 -22.59 -25.76 -11.60
N HIS A 732 -21.78 -25.86 -10.54
CA HIS A 732 -20.69 -26.83 -10.44
C HIS A 732 -20.90 -27.72 -9.22
N LYS A 733 -20.80 -29.05 -9.39
CA LYS A 733 -20.94 -29.99 -8.28
C LYS A 733 -19.65 -30.27 -7.53
N THR A 734 -18.50 -30.00 -8.14
CA THR A 734 -17.19 -30.14 -7.48
C THR A 734 -16.46 -28.80 -7.49
N VAL A 735 -16.08 -28.31 -6.31
CA VAL A 735 -15.29 -27.08 -6.15
C VAL A 735 -13.93 -27.45 -5.58
N ILE A 736 -12.87 -27.00 -6.25
CA ILE A 736 -11.49 -27.27 -5.88
C ILE A 736 -10.77 -25.95 -5.75
N VAL A 737 -10.12 -25.74 -4.61
CA VAL A 737 -9.31 -24.55 -4.34
C VAL A 737 -7.85 -24.97 -4.18
N ASP A 738 -7.01 -24.62 -5.14
CA ASP A 738 -5.56 -24.83 -5.08
C ASP A 738 -4.85 -23.69 -4.37
N GLU A 739 -3.69 -23.96 -3.77
CA GLU A 739 -2.95 -23.07 -2.88
C GLU A 739 -3.81 -22.51 -1.71
N ALA A 740 -4.62 -23.39 -1.09
CA ALA A 740 -5.54 -23.05 -0.02
C ALA A 740 -4.88 -22.52 1.26
N SER A 741 -3.56 -22.74 1.42
CA SER A 741 -2.72 -22.16 2.49
C SER A 741 -2.73 -20.64 2.48
N MET A 742 -2.94 -20.01 1.32
CA MET A 742 -2.99 -18.55 1.18
C MET A 742 -4.38 -17.94 1.43
N LEU A 743 -5.38 -18.74 1.83
CA LEU A 743 -6.73 -18.24 2.05
C LEU A 743 -6.89 -17.60 3.42
N THR A 744 -7.38 -16.37 3.46
CA THR A 744 -7.89 -15.75 4.68
C THR A 744 -9.23 -16.35 5.08
N GLU A 745 -9.66 -16.11 6.31
CA GLU A 745 -10.96 -16.57 6.81
C GLU A 745 -12.12 -15.99 5.98
N GLU A 746 -12.08 -14.70 5.65
CA GLU A 746 -13.10 -14.03 4.85
C GLU A 746 -13.16 -14.57 3.40
N GLN A 747 -12.03 -14.92 2.80
CA GLN A 747 -11.99 -15.52 1.46
C GLN A 747 -12.69 -16.88 1.43
N LEU A 748 -12.40 -17.75 2.40
CA LEU A 748 -13.02 -19.06 2.49
C LEU A 748 -14.50 -18.96 2.85
N GLY A 749 -14.86 -18.09 3.80
CA GLY A 749 -16.25 -17.89 4.20
C GLY A 749 -17.10 -17.30 3.07
N ALA A 750 -16.61 -16.30 2.36
CA ALA A 750 -17.28 -15.74 1.18
C ALA A 750 -17.42 -16.78 0.06
N LEU A 751 -16.41 -17.65 -0.13
CA LEU A 751 -16.53 -18.77 -1.07
C LEU A 751 -17.63 -19.74 -0.65
N ILE A 752 -17.65 -20.17 0.61
CA ILE A 752 -18.68 -21.09 1.11
C ILE A 752 -20.07 -20.47 1.00
N ASP A 753 -20.22 -19.19 1.33
CA ASP A 753 -21.48 -18.46 1.21
C ASP A 753 -21.98 -18.36 -0.24
N ALA A 754 -21.07 -18.33 -1.22
CA ALA A 754 -21.41 -18.25 -2.64
C ALA A 754 -21.92 -19.55 -3.25
N LEU A 755 -21.79 -20.68 -2.55
CA LEU A 755 -22.02 -22.00 -3.11
C LEU A 755 -23.34 -22.61 -2.65
N SER A 756 -24.11 -23.15 -3.60
CA SER A 756 -25.33 -23.93 -3.32
C SER A 756 -25.28 -25.27 -4.06
N ALA A 757 -25.95 -26.29 -3.54
CA ALA A 757 -26.07 -27.61 -4.18
C ALA A 757 -24.73 -28.23 -4.68
N VAL A 758 -23.61 -27.95 -4.00
CA VAL A 758 -22.28 -28.50 -4.28
C VAL A 758 -22.11 -29.85 -3.58
N ASP A 759 -21.69 -30.86 -4.35
CA ASP A 759 -21.43 -32.20 -3.84
C ASP A 759 -20.12 -32.29 -3.08
N ARG A 760 -19.05 -31.68 -3.60
CA ARG A 760 -17.68 -31.80 -3.07
C ARG A 760 -16.98 -30.44 -2.99
N ILE A 761 -16.35 -30.16 -1.86
CA ILE A 761 -15.42 -29.05 -1.68
C ILE A 761 -14.05 -29.64 -1.33
N ILE A 762 -13.03 -29.30 -2.09
CA ILE A 762 -11.68 -29.83 -1.93
C ILE A 762 -10.71 -28.66 -1.75
N LEU A 763 -10.06 -28.59 -0.59
CA LEU A 763 -9.00 -27.63 -0.33
C LEU A 763 -7.64 -28.29 -0.57
N VAL A 764 -6.81 -27.69 -1.40
CA VAL A 764 -5.53 -28.24 -1.81
C VAL A 764 -4.43 -27.27 -1.47
N GLY A 765 -3.40 -27.72 -0.77
CA GLY A 765 -2.33 -26.83 -0.34
C GLY A 765 -1.25 -27.53 0.46
N ASP A 766 -0.44 -26.72 1.12
CA ASP A 766 0.62 -27.18 2.02
C ASP A 766 0.54 -26.34 3.31
N PRO A 767 0.18 -26.95 4.46
CA PRO A 767 0.01 -26.22 5.72
C PRO A 767 1.32 -25.65 6.27
N SER A 768 2.47 -26.07 5.74
CA SER A 768 3.80 -25.58 6.14
C SER A 768 4.29 -24.43 5.25
N GLN A 769 3.49 -23.97 4.28
CA GLN A 769 3.75 -22.73 3.56
C GLN A 769 3.49 -21.50 4.44
N LEU A 770 3.95 -20.33 3.97
CA LEU A 770 3.67 -19.04 4.58
C LEU A 770 2.16 -18.85 4.82
N PRO A 771 1.78 -18.23 5.95
CA PRO A 771 0.38 -17.91 6.23
C PRO A 771 -0.19 -16.90 5.21
N PRO A 772 -1.52 -16.80 5.13
CA PRO A 772 -2.17 -15.80 4.29
C PRO A 772 -1.83 -14.37 4.75
N ILE A 773 -1.91 -13.43 3.81
CA ILE A 773 -1.83 -12.00 4.10
C ILE A 773 -3.26 -11.53 4.44
N GLY A 774 -3.52 -11.22 5.71
CA GLY A 774 -4.82 -10.84 6.26
C GLY A 774 -5.33 -11.83 7.32
N ALA A 775 -6.55 -11.58 7.82
CA ALA A 775 -7.08 -12.27 9.00
C ALA A 775 -7.30 -13.79 8.82
N GLY A 776 -6.70 -14.58 9.73
CA GLY A 776 -7.01 -15.99 9.95
C GLY A 776 -6.30 -16.97 9.01
N ARG A 777 -6.20 -18.24 9.44
CA ARG A 777 -5.51 -19.32 8.71
C ARG A 777 -6.38 -20.58 8.56
N PRO A 778 -7.60 -20.47 8.00
CA PRO A 778 -8.61 -21.53 8.03
C PRO A 778 -8.13 -22.87 7.46
N PHE A 779 -7.29 -22.88 6.42
CA PHE A 779 -6.77 -24.14 5.87
C PHE A 779 -5.93 -24.92 6.89
N VAL A 780 -5.03 -24.25 7.61
CA VAL A 780 -4.17 -24.89 8.62
C VAL A 780 -5.02 -25.46 9.75
N ASP A 781 -6.01 -24.72 10.22
CA ASP A 781 -6.89 -25.15 11.31
C ASP A 781 -7.79 -26.34 10.89
N ILE A 782 -8.31 -26.32 9.66
CA ILE A 782 -9.07 -27.44 9.08
C ILE A 782 -8.17 -28.68 8.90
N VAL A 783 -6.94 -28.50 8.45
CA VAL A 783 -5.96 -29.60 8.33
C VAL A 783 -5.67 -30.20 9.70
N LYS A 784 -5.46 -29.37 10.73
CA LYS A 784 -5.26 -29.82 12.11
C LYS A 784 -6.46 -30.62 12.63
N LEU A 785 -7.68 -30.16 12.34
CA LEU A 785 -8.93 -30.86 12.70
C LEU A 785 -9.06 -32.23 12.04
N LEU A 786 -8.67 -32.36 10.77
CA LEU A 786 -8.86 -33.59 9.98
C LEU A 786 -7.72 -34.60 10.07
N ARG A 787 -6.54 -34.17 10.54
CA ARG A 787 -5.35 -35.02 10.58
C ARG A 787 -5.52 -36.17 11.59
N PRO A 788 -5.36 -37.44 11.16
CA PRO A 788 -5.29 -38.58 12.09
C PRO A 788 -4.14 -38.43 13.09
N GLN A 789 -4.35 -38.90 14.33
CA GLN A 789 -3.30 -38.89 15.37
C GLN A 789 -2.09 -39.75 14.99
N THR A 790 -2.32 -40.88 14.32
CA THR A 790 -1.28 -41.81 13.88
C THR A 790 -1.57 -42.30 12.47
N PHE A 791 -0.50 -42.65 11.74
CA PHE A 791 -0.59 -43.26 10.42
C PHE A 791 0.09 -44.63 10.43
N PRO A 792 -0.50 -45.66 9.81
CA PRO A 792 0.16 -46.95 9.67
C PRO A 792 1.45 -46.85 8.85
N VAL A 793 2.51 -47.52 9.31
CA VAL A 793 3.81 -47.57 8.63
C VAL A 793 3.63 -48.19 7.23
N ASN A 794 4.33 -47.64 6.23
CA ASN A 794 4.30 -48.11 4.83
C ASN A 794 2.93 -48.09 4.14
N ARG A 795 1.94 -47.36 4.67
CA ARG A 795 0.66 -47.12 3.99
C ARG A 795 0.51 -45.65 3.58
N PRO A 796 -0.28 -45.35 2.53
CA PRO A 796 -0.64 -43.98 2.19
C PRO A 796 -1.19 -43.23 3.40
N ARG A 797 -0.77 -41.97 3.58
CA ARG A 797 -1.27 -41.10 4.65
C ARG A 797 -2.62 -40.53 4.32
N VAL A 798 -3.64 -41.36 4.45
CA VAL A 798 -5.04 -41.02 4.21
C VAL A 798 -5.86 -41.25 5.46
N GLY A 799 -6.92 -40.47 5.60
CA GLY A 799 -7.92 -40.57 6.65
C GLY A 799 -9.26 -40.07 6.12
N ALA A 800 -10.31 -40.11 6.95
CA ALA A 800 -11.60 -39.60 6.55
C ALA A 800 -11.50 -38.12 6.15
N SER A 801 -11.75 -37.81 4.87
CA SER A 801 -11.65 -36.44 4.31
C SER A 801 -10.23 -35.85 4.32
N TYR A 802 -9.19 -36.67 4.51
CA TYR A 802 -7.80 -36.24 4.60
C TYR A 802 -6.92 -37.07 3.66
N ALA A 803 -6.12 -36.41 2.83
CA ALA A 803 -5.08 -37.05 2.04
C ALA A 803 -3.79 -36.24 2.06
N GLU A 804 -2.68 -36.85 2.48
CA GLU A 804 -1.34 -36.26 2.42
C GLU A 804 -0.48 -37.04 1.41
N LEU A 805 0.05 -36.34 0.40
CA LEU A 805 1.05 -36.85 -0.52
C LEU A 805 2.44 -36.65 0.08
N THR A 806 3.14 -37.76 0.31
CA THR A 806 4.47 -37.78 0.94
C THR A 806 5.59 -38.10 -0.04
N ILE A 807 5.28 -38.71 -1.19
CA ILE A 807 6.30 -39.14 -2.14
C ILE A 807 6.52 -38.07 -3.22
N GLY A 808 7.63 -37.34 -3.12
CA GLY A 808 8.03 -36.33 -4.11
C GLY A 808 8.26 -36.92 -5.51
N SER A 809 7.86 -36.20 -6.56
CA SER A 809 7.99 -36.65 -7.97
C SER A 809 9.42 -36.50 -8.54
N ARG A 810 10.28 -35.74 -7.88
CA ARG A 810 11.63 -35.34 -8.36
C ARG A 810 12.79 -36.23 -7.90
N GLN A 811 12.54 -37.26 -7.08
CA GLN A 811 13.56 -38.14 -6.51
C GLN A 811 13.90 -39.34 -7.42
N THR A 812 14.36 -39.06 -8.64
CA THR A 812 14.97 -40.10 -9.48
C THR A 812 16.43 -40.29 -9.06
N GLY A 813 16.72 -41.36 -8.32
CA GLY A 813 18.05 -41.98 -8.23
C GLY A 813 19.07 -41.40 -7.23
N ASN A 814 19.05 -40.09 -6.90
CA ASN A 814 20.01 -39.49 -5.96
C ASN A 814 19.33 -38.92 -4.70
N GLN A 815 19.98 -39.09 -3.54
CA GLN A 815 19.65 -38.34 -2.32
C GLN A 815 19.81 -36.83 -2.60
N ARG A 816 18.79 -36.06 -2.23
CA ARG A 816 18.64 -34.63 -2.51
C ARG A 816 18.71 -33.88 -1.18
N GLN A 817 19.90 -33.42 -0.79
CA GLN A 817 20.12 -32.76 0.50
C GLN A 817 19.28 -31.48 0.68
N ASP A 818 18.97 -30.78 -0.41
CA ASP A 818 18.07 -29.62 -0.41
C ASP A 818 16.63 -29.99 0.03
N LEU A 819 16.14 -31.16 -0.37
CA LEU A 819 14.83 -31.67 0.05
C LEU A 819 14.87 -32.17 1.50
N GLU A 820 15.97 -32.81 1.91
CA GLU A 820 16.18 -33.23 3.30
C GLU A 820 16.23 -32.03 4.26
N PHE A 821 16.88 -30.94 3.84
CA PHE A 821 16.90 -29.69 4.59
C PHE A 821 15.51 -29.04 4.66
N ALA A 822 14.77 -28.98 3.54
CA ALA A 822 13.40 -28.46 3.54
C ALA A 822 12.46 -29.28 4.44
N GLU A 823 12.67 -30.60 4.55
CA GLU A 823 11.90 -31.48 5.45
C GLU A 823 12.10 -31.12 6.93
N LEU A 824 13.22 -30.51 7.34
CA LEU A 824 13.41 -30.03 8.72
C LEU A 824 12.39 -28.95 9.10
N PHE A 825 11.94 -28.15 8.13
CA PHE A 825 10.96 -27.08 8.34
C PHE A 825 9.53 -27.52 8.04
N SER A 826 9.31 -28.80 7.74
CA SER A 826 7.98 -29.33 7.41
C SER A 826 7.04 -29.44 8.61
N GLY A 827 7.54 -29.24 9.85
CA GLY A 827 6.80 -29.44 11.09
C GLY A 827 6.63 -30.91 11.49
N ARG A 828 7.37 -31.83 10.85
CA ARG A 828 7.46 -33.24 11.24
C ARG A 828 8.44 -33.39 12.41
N ALA A 829 8.21 -34.37 13.29
CA ALA A 829 9.13 -34.65 14.39
C ALA A 829 10.53 -34.97 13.83
N ALA A 830 11.51 -34.15 14.20
CA ALA A 830 12.91 -34.34 13.82
C ALA A 830 13.40 -35.69 14.36
N GLY A 831 13.88 -36.55 13.47
CA GLY A 831 14.53 -37.81 13.85
C GLY A 831 16.04 -37.63 14.03
N PRO A 832 16.78 -38.68 14.43
CA PRO A 832 18.25 -38.62 14.57
C PRO A 832 19.00 -38.18 13.31
N ALA A 833 18.39 -38.39 12.12
CA ALA A 833 18.93 -37.94 10.83
C ALA A 833 18.92 -36.41 10.67
N SER A 834 18.13 -35.67 11.45
CA SER A 834 18.05 -34.21 11.37
C SER A 834 19.33 -33.53 11.85
N ASP A 835 19.94 -34.05 12.92
CA ASP A 835 21.21 -33.54 13.44
C ASP A 835 22.36 -33.79 12.46
N GLU A 836 22.32 -34.92 11.73
CA GLU A 836 23.28 -35.24 10.68
C GLU A 836 23.19 -34.26 9.49
N VAL A 837 21.96 -33.86 9.09
CA VAL A 837 21.75 -32.85 8.03
C VAL A 837 22.33 -31.49 8.45
N ILE A 838 22.08 -31.06 9.70
CA ILE A 838 22.64 -29.81 10.23
C ILE A 838 24.17 -29.87 10.35
N GLY A 839 24.73 -31.00 10.78
CA GLY A 839 26.18 -31.24 10.82
C GLY A 839 26.83 -31.09 9.45
N LYS A 840 26.28 -31.76 8.43
CA LYS A 840 26.74 -31.67 7.03
C LYS A 840 26.67 -30.25 6.47
N LEU A 841 25.65 -29.48 6.86
CA LEU A 841 25.52 -28.06 6.49
C LEU A 841 26.64 -27.20 7.09
N LYS A 842 26.96 -27.40 8.37
CA LYS A 842 28.05 -26.66 9.05
C LYS A 842 29.43 -27.00 8.48
N GLU A 843 29.64 -28.25 8.08
CA GLU A 843 30.88 -28.72 7.46
C GLU A 843 31.00 -28.35 5.98
N GLY A 844 29.96 -27.74 5.38
CA GLY A 844 29.93 -27.39 3.96
C GLY A 844 29.75 -28.59 3.02
N ASN A 845 29.47 -29.79 3.55
CA ASN A 845 29.28 -31.02 2.80
C ASN A 845 27.81 -31.19 2.35
N CYS A 846 27.37 -30.28 1.48
CA CYS A 846 25.96 -30.14 1.08
C CYS A 846 25.61 -30.83 -0.26
N GLY A 847 26.55 -31.58 -0.85
CA GLY A 847 26.40 -32.20 -2.17
C GLY A 847 26.24 -31.18 -3.32
N PRO A 848 25.80 -31.61 -4.51
CA PRO A 848 25.78 -30.78 -5.71
C PRO A 848 24.54 -29.88 -5.84
N HIS A 849 23.57 -29.97 -4.93
CA HIS A 849 22.26 -29.32 -5.04
C HIS A 849 22.02 -28.22 -4.02
N LEU A 850 22.92 -28.06 -3.03
CA LEU A 850 22.83 -27.07 -1.99
C LEU A 850 24.21 -26.50 -1.71
N ARG A 851 24.30 -25.18 -1.61
CA ARG A 851 25.52 -24.46 -1.24
C ARG A 851 25.15 -23.41 -0.20
N VAL A 852 25.85 -23.43 0.92
CA VAL A 852 25.70 -22.41 1.97
C VAL A 852 26.86 -21.44 1.89
N CYS A 853 26.54 -20.15 1.85
CA CYS A 853 27.52 -19.08 1.91
C CYS A 853 27.19 -18.19 3.11
N THR A 854 28.16 -17.98 3.99
CA THR A 854 28.01 -17.08 5.14
C THR A 854 28.63 -15.71 4.84
N TRP A 855 28.16 -14.67 5.51
CA TRP A 855 28.75 -13.33 5.51
C TRP A 855 28.48 -12.68 6.88
N SER A 856 29.33 -11.75 7.29
CA SER A 856 29.17 -10.99 8.54
C SER A 856 29.02 -9.49 8.32
N ALA A 857 29.10 -9.03 7.07
CA ALA A 857 28.91 -7.62 6.72
C ALA A 857 28.25 -7.42 5.35
N PRO A 858 27.49 -6.33 5.16
CA PRO A 858 26.92 -5.95 3.86
C PRO A 858 27.92 -5.89 2.69
N SER A 859 29.15 -5.41 2.94
CA SER A 859 30.20 -5.35 1.92
C SER A 859 30.68 -6.73 1.48
N GLU A 860 30.67 -7.70 2.40
CA GLU A 860 31.05 -9.07 2.09
C GLU A 860 29.97 -9.74 1.22
N LEU A 861 28.69 -9.53 1.53
CA LEU A 861 27.57 -9.97 0.69
C LEU A 861 27.67 -9.36 -0.72
N ALA A 862 27.92 -8.04 -0.81
CA ALA A 862 28.07 -7.33 -2.07
C ALA A 862 29.19 -7.89 -2.97
N ALA A 863 30.28 -8.38 -2.36
CA ALA A 863 31.38 -9.04 -3.08
C ALA A 863 31.08 -10.51 -3.40
N LYS A 864 30.47 -11.25 -2.47
CA LYS A 864 30.22 -12.70 -2.61
C LYS A 864 29.09 -13.01 -3.59
N LEU A 865 27.99 -12.25 -3.56
CA LEU A 865 26.78 -12.58 -4.33
C LEU A 865 27.03 -12.65 -5.85
N PRO A 866 27.64 -11.66 -6.52
CA PRO A 866 27.91 -11.77 -7.95
C PRO A 866 28.87 -12.92 -8.28
N LYS A 867 29.85 -13.19 -7.41
CA LYS A 867 30.79 -14.31 -7.60
C LYS A 867 30.05 -15.65 -7.58
N VAL A 868 29.19 -15.88 -6.58
CA VAL A 868 28.39 -17.10 -6.47
C VAL A 868 27.46 -17.25 -7.68
N ILE A 869 26.74 -16.19 -8.09
CA ILE A 869 25.88 -16.23 -9.28
C ILE A 869 26.69 -16.58 -10.54
N ALA A 870 27.88 -16.01 -10.70
CA ALA A 870 28.74 -16.31 -11.84
C ALA A 870 29.20 -17.76 -11.88
N GLU A 871 29.55 -18.34 -10.74
CA GLU A 871 29.94 -19.74 -10.61
C GLU A 871 28.76 -20.68 -10.90
N GLU A 872 27.60 -20.48 -10.26
CA GLU A 872 26.43 -21.36 -10.39
C GLU A 872 25.81 -21.31 -11.80
N LEU A 873 25.79 -20.13 -12.42
CA LEU A 873 25.32 -19.96 -13.80
C LEU A 873 26.40 -20.25 -14.85
N LYS A 874 27.59 -20.70 -14.42
CA LYS A 874 28.74 -21.06 -15.27
C LYS A 874 29.09 -19.96 -16.27
N LEU A 875 29.16 -18.72 -15.80
CA LEU A 875 29.45 -17.56 -16.63
C LEU A 875 30.93 -17.54 -17.03
N ASP A 876 31.23 -17.04 -18.23
CA ASP A 876 32.62 -16.83 -18.66
C ASP A 876 33.22 -15.64 -17.90
N PRO A 877 34.29 -15.82 -17.10
CA PRO A 877 34.92 -14.73 -16.38
C PRO A 877 35.58 -13.69 -17.30
N LYS A 878 35.87 -14.03 -18.57
CA LYS A 878 36.45 -13.11 -19.55
C LYS A 878 35.44 -12.09 -20.08
N ASP A 879 34.15 -12.45 -20.07
CA ASP A 879 33.05 -11.61 -20.52
C ASP A 879 31.76 -11.92 -19.73
N LEU A 880 31.78 -11.54 -18.45
CA LEU A 880 30.71 -11.83 -17.50
C LEU A 880 29.36 -11.28 -17.95
N GLU A 881 29.32 -10.06 -18.50
CA GLU A 881 28.08 -9.39 -18.90
C GLU A 881 27.44 -10.05 -20.11
N LYS A 882 28.22 -10.34 -21.16
CA LYS A 882 27.72 -11.06 -22.34
C LYS A 882 27.30 -12.48 -21.97
N SER A 883 28.14 -13.18 -21.20
CA SER A 883 27.82 -14.54 -20.76
C SER A 883 26.57 -14.58 -19.87
N PHE A 884 26.36 -13.59 -19.01
CA PHE A 884 25.14 -13.47 -18.20
C PHE A 884 23.92 -13.22 -19.09
N ALA A 885 24.00 -12.27 -20.01
CA ALA A 885 22.93 -11.98 -20.95
C ALA A 885 22.49 -13.22 -21.74
N MET A 886 23.44 -14.04 -22.19
CA MET A 886 23.14 -15.26 -22.94
C MET A 886 22.66 -16.40 -22.05
N LYS A 887 23.40 -16.76 -21.00
CA LYS A 887 23.11 -17.95 -20.18
C LYS A 887 22.02 -17.75 -19.13
N ALA A 888 21.97 -16.57 -18.50
CA ALA A 888 21.04 -16.29 -17.42
C ALA A 888 19.72 -15.68 -17.91
N LEU A 889 19.75 -14.96 -19.04
CA LEU A 889 18.62 -14.18 -19.53
C LEU A 889 18.13 -14.63 -20.93
N GLY A 890 18.77 -15.65 -21.52
CA GLY A 890 18.36 -16.22 -22.80
C GLY A 890 18.55 -15.28 -23.99
N GLY A 891 19.59 -14.45 -23.95
CA GLY A 891 19.98 -13.60 -25.07
C GLY A 891 20.72 -14.38 -26.17
N VAL A 892 20.58 -13.94 -27.42
CA VAL A 892 21.21 -14.50 -28.60
C VAL A 892 22.21 -13.52 -29.18
N GLU A 893 23.45 -13.96 -29.41
CA GLU A 893 24.47 -13.12 -30.03
C GLU A 893 24.23 -12.98 -31.54
N SER A 894 24.34 -11.75 -32.04
CA SER A 894 24.41 -11.44 -33.47
C SER A 894 25.25 -10.17 -33.67
N ASN A 895 26.15 -10.15 -34.65
CA ASN A 895 27.02 -9.00 -34.95
C ASN A 895 27.77 -8.41 -33.72
N GLY A 896 28.18 -9.26 -32.77
CA GLY A 896 28.86 -8.82 -31.54
C GLY A 896 27.95 -8.23 -30.45
N TYR A 897 26.63 -8.19 -30.65
CA TYR A 897 25.64 -7.73 -29.68
C TYR A 897 24.74 -8.88 -29.22
N VAL A 898 24.22 -8.80 -27.99
CA VAL A 898 23.26 -9.77 -27.45
C VAL A 898 21.84 -9.21 -27.55
N TYR A 899 20.99 -9.93 -28.28
CA TYR A 899 19.59 -9.60 -28.51
C TYR A 899 18.66 -10.52 -27.70
N PHE A 900 17.60 -9.95 -27.15
CA PHE A 900 16.59 -10.67 -26.40
C PHE A 900 15.32 -10.82 -27.23
N ASN A 901 14.83 -12.05 -27.37
CA ASN A 901 13.63 -12.38 -28.13
C ASN A 901 12.73 -13.31 -27.32
N PHE A 902 11.43 -13.33 -27.64
CA PHE A 902 10.45 -14.08 -26.85
C PHE A 902 10.73 -15.59 -26.82
N SER A 903 11.24 -16.17 -27.92
CA SER A 903 11.44 -17.62 -28.05
C SER A 903 12.56 -18.17 -27.17
N THR A 904 13.58 -17.37 -26.88
CA THR A 904 14.75 -17.80 -26.09
C THR A 904 14.78 -17.16 -24.71
N SER A 905 14.46 -15.88 -24.61
CA SER A 905 14.51 -15.12 -23.36
C SER A 905 13.29 -15.37 -22.46
N GLY A 906 12.13 -15.67 -23.04
CA GLY A 906 10.93 -16.02 -22.28
C GLY A 906 11.14 -17.25 -21.38
N PRO A 907 11.55 -18.41 -21.93
CA PRO A 907 11.87 -19.60 -21.13
C PRO A 907 12.99 -19.39 -20.11
N ALA A 908 13.98 -18.55 -20.43
CA ALA A 908 15.11 -18.26 -19.54
C ALA A 908 14.71 -17.50 -18.26
N ALA A 909 13.61 -16.74 -18.30
CA ALA A 909 13.13 -15.94 -17.16
C ALA A 909 12.87 -16.79 -15.91
N ASP A 910 12.39 -18.03 -16.07
CA ASP A 910 11.98 -18.91 -14.97
C ASP A 910 13.07 -19.91 -14.54
N VAL A 911 14.26 -19.90 -15.16
CA VAL A 911 15.30 -20.92 -14.93
C VAL A 911 16.00 -20.76 -13.58
N TRP A 912 16.10 -19.53 -13.07
CA TRP A 912 16.79 -19.22 -11.82
C TRP A 912 16.12 -18.03 -11.12
N GLN A 913 16.32 -17.89 -9.81
CA GLN A 913 15.74 -16.78 -9.02
C GLN A 913 16.55 -16.54 -7.75
N VAL A 914 16.65 -15.28 -7.32
CA VAL A 914 17.09 -14.92 -5.96
C VAL A 914 15.86 -14.58 -5.12
N LEU A 915 15.82 -15.06 -3.88
CA LEU A 915 14.72 -14.82 -2.94
C LEU A 915 15.26 -14.15 -1.67
N SER A 916 14.55 -13.18 -1.12
CA SER A 916 14.86 -12.53 0.15
C SER A 916 13.60 -12.37 1.01
N PRO A 917 13.68 -12.62 2.34
CA PRO A 917 12.55 -12.40 3.24
C PRO A 917 12.26 -10.91 3.49
N ILE A 918 13.23 -10.03 3.19
CA ILE A 918 13.21 -8.59 3.50
C ILE A 918 13.40 -7.76 2.23
N LYS A 919 13.04 -6.46 2.29
CA LYS A 919 13.08 -5.57 1.11
C LYS A 919 14.18 -4.51 1.18
N GLY A 920 14.27 -3.76 2.28
CA GLY A 920 14.99 -2.50 2.34
C GLY A 920 16.48 -2.61 2.67
N GLU A 921 16.87 -3.61 3.45
CA GLU A 921 18.24 -3.75 3.95
C GLU A 921 19.24 -4.29 2.91
N ALA A 922 20.50 -4.49 3.32
CA ALA A 922 21.55 -5.03 2.46
C ALA A 922 21.23 -6.42 1.86
N PRO A 923 20.67 -7.39 2.61
CA PRO A 923 20.16 -8.63 2.01
C PRO A 923 18.79 -8.47 1.35
N GLY A 924 18.20 -7.27 1.36
CA GLY A 924 16.88 -7.00 0.83
C GLY A 924 16.82 -6.96 -0.70
N THR A 925 15.64 -7.28 -1.23
CA THR A 925 15.38 -7.42 -2.67
C THR A 925 15.84 -6.22 -3.50
N ILE A 926 15.71 -5.01 -2.95
CA ILE A 926 16.10 -3.77 -3.64
C ILE A 926 17.62 -3.72 -3.80
N MET A 927 18.38 -4.01 -2.74
CA MET A 927 19.84 -4.03 -2.79
C MET A 927 20.38 -5.18 -3.63
N LEU A 928 19.78 -6.36 -3.52
CA LEU A 928 20.16 -7.50 -4.35
C LEU A 928 19.94 -7.21 -5.85
N ASN A 929 18.80 -6.64 -6.24
CA ASN A 929 18.55 -6.21 -7.63
C ASN A 929 19.58 -5.16 -8.10
N ARG A 930 19.91 -4.20 -7.22
CA ARG A 930 21.11 -3.33 -7.19
C ARG A 930 22.38 -4.01 -7.69
N LEU A 931 22.85 -4.91 -6.84
CA LEU A 931 24.13 -5.60 -6.97
C LEU A 931 24.19 -6.43 -8.24
N ILE A 932 23.12 -7.15 -8.56
CA ILE A 932 23.08 -8.03 -9.73
C ILE A 932 23.08 -7.21 -11.03
N GLN A 933 22.34 -6.10 -11.12
CA GLN A 933 22.40 -5.22 -12.29
C GLN A 933 23.80 -4.64 -12.49
N ARG A 934 24.46 -4.20 -11.41
CA ARG A 934 25.81 -3.63 -11.49
C ARG A 934 26.85 -4.66 -11.86
N GLY A 935 26.77 -5.86 -11.28
CA GLY A 935 27.71 -6.93 -11.56
C GLY A 935 27.65 -7.43 -13.00
N PHE A 936 26.45 -7.48 -13.59
CA PHE A 936 26.24 -8.20 -14.86
C PHE A 936 25.60 -7.40 -16.00
N ARG A 937 25.17 -6.15 -15.78
CA ARG A 937 24.46 -5.32 -16.77
C ARG A 937 24.99 -3.87 -16.81
N ALA A 938 26.20 -3.62 -16.31
CA ALA A 938 26.75 -2.27 -16.21
C ALA A 938 27.01 -1.64 -17.59
N GLY A 939 27.54 -2.40 -18.55
CA GLY A 939 27.75 -1.96 -19.93
C GLY A 939 26.44 -1.60 -20.62
N MET A 940 25.41 -2.43 -20.49
CA MET A 940 24.07 -2.16 -21.00
C MET A 940 23.48 -0.88 -20.40
N ARG A 941 23.68 -0.65 -19.11
CA ARG A 941 23.23 0.58 -18.44
C ARG A 941 23.95 1.81 -18.97
N LYS A 942 25.26 1.72 -19.24
CA LYS A 942 26.03 2.80 -19.90
C LYS A 942 25.50 3.08 -21.32
N LEU A 943 25.19 2.05 -22.10
CA LEU A 943 24.61 2.20 -23.44
C LEU A 943 23.21 2.85 -23.43
N ALA A 944 22.44 2.66 -22.36
CA ALA A 944 21.12 3.24 -22.17
C ALA A 944 21.15 4.71 -21.67
N VAL A 945 22.33 5.19 -21.24
CA VAL A 945 22.53 6.57 -20.75
C VAL A 945 23.71 7.19 -21.51
N PRO A 946 23.57 7.48 -22.81
CA PRO A 946 24.65 8.11 -23.59
C PRO A 946 24.86 9.56 -23.17
N ASP A 947 26.09 10.05 -23.35
CA ASP A 947 26.46 11.46 -23.12
C ASP A 947 25.68 12.43 -24.02
N ASP A 948 25.21 11.97 -25.18
CA ASP A 948 24.30 12.71 -26.08
C ASP A 948 23.10 11.83 -26.45
N TRP A 949 21.91 12.31 -26.09
CA TRP A 949 20.64 11.63 -26.30
C TRP A 949 20.31 11.42 -27.78
N ARG A 950 20.88 12.23 -28.69
CA ARG A 950 20.69 12.11 -30.15
C ARG A 950 21.29 10.83 -30.72
N PHE A 951 22.18 10.18 -29.97
CA PHE A 951 22.81 8.91 -30.32
C PHE A 951 22.34 7.75 -29.44
N ALA A 952 21.24 7.92 -28.68
CA ALA A 952 20.67 6.86 -27.87
C ALA A 952 20.15 5.72 -28.74
N LYS A 953 20.85 4.58 -28.70
CA LYS A 953 20.44 3.36 -29.40
C LYS A 953 19.47 2.53 -28.56
N ILE A 954 19.49 2.68 -27.24
CA ILE A 954 18.71 1.86 -26.29
C ILE A 954 17.85 2.81 -25.46
N PRO A 955 16.58 2.44 -25.15
CA PRO A 955 15.73 3.27 -24.29
C PRO A 955 16.38 3.56 -22.94
N LYS A 956 16.13 4.77 -22.42
CA LYS A 956 16.60 5.17 -21.08
C LYS A 956 16.09 4.20 -20.00
N PRO A 957 16.87 3.96 -18.94
CA PRO A 957 16.45 3.13 -17.82
C PRO A 957 15.09 3.59 -17.25
N MET A 958 14.18 2.63 -17.02
CA MET A 958 12.81 2.91 -16.61
C MET A 958 12.60 2.71 -15.10
N GLY A 959 11.99 3.70 -14.45
CA GLY A 959 11.56 3.62 -13.05
C GLY A 959 12.71 3.67 -12.03
N ALA A 960 12.37 3.55 -10.74
CA ALA A 960 13.32 3.60 -9.63
C ALA A 960 14.36 2.47 -9.66
N ASP A 961 14.01 1.33 -10.26
CA ASP A 961 14.90 0.18 -10.42
C ASP A 961 15.83 0.28 -11.63
N GLY A 962 15.68 1.34 -12.44
CA GLY A 962 16.49 1.56 -13.64
C GLY A 962 16.42 0.39 -14.63
N ILE A 963 15.20 -0.10 -14.92
CA ILE A 963 14.96 -1.25 -15.80
C ILE A 963 15.46 -0.93 -17.21
N VAL A 964 16.35 -1.76 -17.76
CA VAL A 964 16.87 -1.62 -19.14
C VAL A 964 16.46 -2.79 -20.04
N TYR A 965 16.67 -2.65 -21.35
CA TYR A 965 16.46 -3.73 -22.32
C TYR A 965 17.17 -5.03 -21.87
N GLY A 966 16.48 -6.17 -21.98
CA GLY A 966 16.96 -7.48 -21.52
C GLY A 966 16.89 -7.72 -20.02
N ASP A 967 16.47 -6.76 -19.20
CA ASP A 967 16.31 -7.01 -17.76
C ASP A 967 15.15 -7.97 -17.48
N LYS A 968 15.32 -8.74 -16.39
CA LYS A 968 14.29 -9.58 -15.79
C LYS A 968 13.39 -8.76 -14.86
N VAL A 969 12.09 -8.83 -15.08
CA VAL A 969 11.06 -8.03 -14.39
C VAL A 969 9.90 -8.91 -13.89
N ILE A 970 9.14 -8.40 -12.92
CA ILE A 970 7.91 -9.02 -12.40
C ILE A 970 6.77 -8.01 -12.46
N ASN A 971 5.58 -8.52 -12.75
CA ASN A 971 4.36 -7.76 -12.70
C ASN A 971 3.84 -7.63 -11.27
N LEU A 972 3.48 -6.43 -10.85
CA LEU A 972 3.00 -6.16 -9.48
C LEU A 972 1.47 -6.13 -9.34
N ARG A 973 0.73 -6.14 -10.45
CA ARG A 973 -0.74 -6.07 -10.42
C ARG A 973 -1.40 -6.81 -11.56
N ASN A 974 -2.51 -7.49 -11.28
CA ASN A 974 -3.31 -8.15 -12.30
C ASN A 974 -3.81 -7.13 -13.35
N HIS A 975 -3.61 -7.39 -14.63
CA HIS A 975 -4.15 -6.53 -15.68
C HIS A 975 -4.38 -7.27 -17.00
N ARG A 976 -5.33 -6.79 -17.81
CA ARG A 976 -5.56 -7.28 -19.17
C ARG A 976 -4.85 -6.41 -20.20
N ARG A 977 -4.42 -7.02 -21.29
CA ARG A 977 -3.77 -6.35 -22.41
C ARG A 977 -4.68 -6.43 -23.63
N ARG A 978 -4.92 -5.29 -24.28
CA ARG A 978 -5.71 -5.26 -25.52
C ARG A 978 -4.98 -5.99 -26.67
N TRP A 979 -3.65 -5.89 -26.69
CA TRP A 979 -2.74 -6.46 -27.69
C TRP A 979 -1.63 -7.25 -26.98
N VAL A 980 -1.29 -8.42 -27.52
CA VAL A 980 -0.20 -9.30 -27.05
C VAL A 980 0.54 -9.84 -28.27
N PHE A 981 1.85 -10.08 -28.17
CA PHE A 981 2.64 -10.61 -29.29
C PHE A 981 3.29 -11.95 -28.91
N PRO A 982 3.28 -12.96 -29.81
CA PRO A 982 2.51 -12.99 -31.06
C PRO A 982 1.00 -13.01 -30.79
N GLU A 983 0.19 -12.41 -31.67
CA GLU A 983 -1.28 -12.45 -31.54
C GLU A 983 -1.83 -13.85 -31.82
N GLU A 984 -1.16 -14.57 -32.72
CA GLU A 984 -1.36 -15.98 -33.03
C GLU A 984 0.00 -16.69 -33.00
N PRO A 985 0.34 -17.39 -31.91
CA PRO A 985 1.50 -18.25 -31.84
C PRO A 985 1.47 -19.35 -32.92
N ASN A 986 2.65 -19.75 -33.40
CA ASN A 986 2.80 -20.80 -34.43
C ASN A 986 2.29 -22.19 -33.99
N ASP A 987 2.02 -22.40 -32.70
CA ASP A 987 1.50 -23.64 -32.14
C ASP A 987 -0.05 -23.68 -32.05
N GLY A 988 -0.73 -22.65 -32.56
CA GLY A 988 -2.20 -22.53 -32.58
C GLY A 988 -2.83 -22.21 -31.22
N THR A 989 -2.03 -21.89 -30.20
CA THR A 989 -2.56 -21.55 -28.87
C THR A 989 -3.04 -20.08 -28.82
N VAL A 990 -4.26 -19.82 -28.36
CA VAL A 990 -4.72 -18.43 -28.19
C VAL A 990 -3.98 -17.79 -27.00
N PRO A 991 -3.24 -16.69 -27.20
CA PRO A 991 -2.45 -16.09 -26.13
C PRO A 991 -3.36 -15.47 -25.06
N LEU A 992 -3.03 -15.73 -23.79
CA LEU A 992 -3.73 -15.14 -22.65
C LEU A 992 -3.47 -13.62 -22.66
N ARG A 993 -4.49 -12.83 -23.04
CA ARG A 993 -4.49 -11.35 -22.98
C ARG A 993 -4.56 -10.80 -21.54
N TYR A 994 -3.88 -11.46 -20.61
CA TYR A 994 -3.91 -11.21 -19.18
C TYR A 994 -2.55 -11.51 -18.58
N VAL A 995 -2.06 -10.60 -17.75
CA VAL A 995 -0.82 -10.77 -16.98
C VAL A 995 -1.17 -10.74 -15.49
N ALA A 996 -0.80 -11.79 -14.78
CA ALA A 996 -1.06 -11.92 -13.35
C ALA A 996 0.00 -11.19 -12.51
N ASN A 997 -0.38 -10.69 -11.33
CA ASN A 997 0.58 -10.29 -10.31
C ASN A 997 1.51 -11.49 -9.98
N GLY A 998 2.81 -11.23 -9.91
CA GLY A 998 3.85 -12.23 -9.66
C GLY A 998 4.37 -12.97 -10.92
N GLU A 999 3.88 -12.63 -12.11
CA GLU A 999 4.44 -13.14 -13.37
C GLU A 999 5.75 -12.46 -13.72
N VAL A 1000 6.74 -13.27 -14.08
CA VAL A 1000 8.10 -12.85 -14.38
C VAL A 1000 8.30 -12.85 -15.90
N GLY A 1001 9.11 -11.94 -16.41
CA GLY A 1001 9.45 -11.86 -17.83
C GLY A 1001 10.78 -11.16 -18.09
N ILE A 1002 11.21 -11.18 -19.36
CA ILE A 1002 12.36 -10.43 -19.85
C ILE A 1002 11.86 -9.25 -20.70
N VAL A 1003 12.48 -8.09 -20.56
CA VAL A 1003 12.19 -6.91 -21.39
C VAL A 1003 12.73 -7.11 -22.80
N THR A 1004 11.84 -7.26 -23.78
CA THR A 1004 12.18 -7.53 -25.21
C THR A 1004 11.73 -6.43 -26.20
N GLY A 1005 11.17 -5.30 -25.73
CA GLY A 1005 10.70 -4.16 -26.55
C GLY A 1005 11.81 -3.23 -27.10
N PRO A 1006 11.52 -2.29 -28.04
CA PRO A 1006 12.45 -1.89 -29.09
C PRO A 1006 13.53 -0.86 -28.72
N PHE A 1007 14.58 -0.81 -29.56
CA PHE A 1007 15.49 0.32 -29.79
C PHE A 1007 14.69 1.57 -30.20
N GLU A 1008 15.01 2.75 -29.66
CA GLU A 1008 14.44 4.00 -30.17
C GLU A 1008 15.05 4.35 -31.53
N ASN A 1009 14.23 4.40 -32.58
CA ASN A 1009 14.59 5.01 -33.85
C ASN A 1009 14.49 6.53 -33.73
N GLY A 1010 15.62 7.17 -33.51
CA GLY A 1010 15.80 8.60 -33.72
C GLY A 1010 17.22 8.85 -34.21
N VAL A 1011 17.36 9.16 -35.49
CA VAL A 1011 18.57 9.59 -36.21
C VAL A 1011 19.46 8.47 -36.80
N ALA A 1012 19.58 8.54 -38.13
CA ALA A 1012 20.45 7.82 -39.07
C ALA A 1012 20.03 6.40 -39.53
N ARG A 1013 19.58 6.35 -40.80
CA ARG A 1013 19.36 5.15 -41.61
C ARG A 1013 20.60 4.24 -41.63
N LEU A 1014 20.43 2.98 -41.26
CA LEU A 1014 21.18 1.87 -41.85
C LEU A 1014 20.16 0.92 -42.49
N VAL A 1015 20.16 0.92 -43.82
CA VAL A 1015 19.35 0.05 -44.66
C VAL A 1015 19.88 -1.37 -44.51
N LEU A 1016 19.05 -2.29 -44.05
CA LEU A 1016 19.16 -3.70 -44.40
C LEU A 1016 17.86 -4.11 -45.08
N ASN A 1017 18.00 -4.54 -46.33
CA ASN A 1017 16.91 -4.81 -47.26
C ASN A 1017 16.16 -6.11 -46.93
N SER A 1018 14.91 -6.12 -47.41
CA SER A 1018 13.96 -7.21 -47.62
C SER A 1018 13.30 -7.92 -46.42
N SER A 1019 11.98 -7.69 -46.37
CA SER A 1019 10.86 -8.48 -45.83
C SER A 1019 10.32 -8.19 -44.41
N GLY A 1020 9.33 -7.27 -44.33
CA GLY A 1020 8.16 -7.45 -43.45
C GLY A 1020 7.86 -6.40 -42.36
N SER A 1021 7.22 -5.28 -42.75
CA SER A 1021 6.09 -4.55 -42.12
C SER A 1021 6.09 -4.07 -40.63
N PRO A 1022 5.30 -3.01 -40.29
CA PRO A 1022 5.68 -1.92 -39.37
C PRO A 1022 5.18 -2.05 -37.91
N CYS A 1023 5.96 -1.51 -36.97
CA CYS A 1023 5.68 -1.38 -35.54
C CYS A 1023 5.08 -0.01 -35.15
N HIS A 1024 4.04 0.00 -34.31
CA HIS A 1024 3.60 1.21 -33.59
C HIS A 1024 3.32 0.99 -32.07
N ARG A 1025 4.13 1.72 -31.27
CA ARG A 1025 3.91 2.45 -29.99
C ARG A 1025 3.58 1.74 -28.64
N SER A 1026 4.53 2.01 -27.73
CA SER A 1026 4.48 2.38 -26.30
C SER A 1026 4.04 1.39 -25.22
N LEU A 1027 4.99 1.13 -24.30
CA LEU A 1027 4.75 0.84 -22.89
C LEU A 1027 4.19 2.11 -22.20
N GLY A 1028 2.86 2.23 -22.13
CA GLY A 1028 2.22 3.34 -21.45
C GLY A 1028 2.21 3.18 -19.92
N THR A 1029 2.70 4.20 -19.20
CA THR A 1029 2.35 4.47 -17.80
C THR A 1029 0.95 5.08 -17.77
N ASN A 1030 -0.09 4.26 -17.78
CA ASN A 1030 -1.46 4.75 -17.56
C ASN A 1030 -1.86 4.46 -16.12
N THR A 1031 -1.82 5.48 -15.28
CA THR A 1031 -2.73 5.82 -14.15
C THR A 1031 -2.06 6.88 -13.26
N GLY A 1032 -2.77 7.97 -12.97
CA GLY A 1032 -2.35 9.10 -12.12
C GLY A 1032 -2.12 8.79 -10.63
N THR A 1033 -1.70 7.56 -10.29
CA THR A 1033 -1.44 7.10 -8.92
C THR A 1033 0.04 6.79 -8.65
N GLY A 1034 0.95 7.04 -9.59
CA GLY A 1034 2.39 7.00 -9.35
C GLY A 1034 3.00 5.64 -8.99
N GLN A 1035 2.24 4.53 -9.07
CA GLN A 1035 2.76 3.17 -8.83
C GLN A 1035 3.18 2.48 -10.12
N ALA A 1036 4.39 1.92 -10.12
CA ALA A 1036 4.94 1.16 -11.26
C ALA A 1036 4.17 -0.16 -11.46
N ILE A 1037 3.90 -0.51 -12.72
CA ILE A 1037 3.23 -1.78 -13.09
C ILE A 1037 4.21 -2.95 -13.03
N TRP A 1038 5.49 -2.66 -13.26
CA TRP A 1038 6.59 -3.61 -13.33
C TRP A 1038 7.73 -3.14 -12.43
N THR A 1039 8.42 -4.08 -11.78
CA THR A 1039 9.65 -3.84 -11.03
C THR A 1039 10.72 -4.86 -11.44
N LYS A 1040 11.98 -4.58 -11.16
CA LYS A 1040 13.09 -5.51 -11.41
C LYS A 1040 13.01 -6.71 -10.48
N THR A 1041 13.38 -7.90 -10.94
CA THR A 1041 13.07 -9.14 -10.20
C THR A 1041 14.09 -10.23 -10.39
N ILE A 1042 15.35 -9.83 -10.38
CA ILE A 1042 16.40 -10.83 -10.27
C ILE A 1042 16.44 -11.37 -8.83
N ALA A 1043 16.14 -10.50 -7.85
CA ALA A 1043 15.76 -10.84 -6.48
C ALA A 1043 14.30 -10.47 -6.19
N PHE A 1044 13.58 -11.36 -5.50
CA PHE A 1044 12.17 -11.22 -5.10
C PHE A 1044 11.95 -11.45 -3.61
#